data_AF-A0A9P0Z8I4-F1
#
_entry.id   AF-A0A9P0Z8I4-F1
#
_cell.length_a   1.000
_cell.length_b   1.000
_cell.length_c   1.000
_cell.angle_alpha   90.00
_cell.angle_beta   90.00
_cell.angle_gamma   90.00
#
_symmetry.space_group_name_H-M   'P 1'
#
loop_
_entity.id
_entity.type
_entity.pdbx_description
1 polymer ?
#
loop_
_entity_poly.entity_id
_entity_poly.type
_entity_poly.pdbx_seq_one_letter_code
_entity_poly.pdbx_strand_id
1 'polypeptide(L)'
;MQDSLVPPGFVPSTSFLLKKVETVQDSPLPVEESEKCSTLSDSIPSVFNADLHKQYATKSRPWIVDGHSEKELKYDSDDGFECLYSRPFLPSGVVRGCPSCADCLKVVARWHPEDSYMPLLEEAPVFHPTEEEFKDTLNYVASIRSRVKEHGICRIVPPKSWQPPPLVEEKKTWETSKFVTHIQHIDELGDLFMKKRLHRAHLKMRRKRKRSSIKNLILGSFNGANVVDCQSDIFRFESGPEFTLQSFKNYADDFKSQYFSKSNINTDRSVSSPASSKSWEPSIQDIEGEYWRIVESPIQKLEVFRAANLDARVFKSEFTAKRNGLKMPKSSVYTQSGWNLKNTPVLQGSLLRYETCSTSSILDPQLVIGMCFSSSFWKIEEHHLYSVCYMHLGAPRVWYVIPHQHRPKFEEIVKKQFPESIKHPWSLLNVATQIPPSTLISEGIPVYRCVQYPKEFVLIFPGSYHSQLDCGFNCSEAVNFAPYDWLPHGQLAVERYSDFHRKTSISYDKLLLKAAGEAIKALCERLFVNDPSDHLQWTCFCGKDGILAKALKARVKSEEVRQKYLCITLQKQVMEDDVDISTKRECIVCFYDLHLSAVGCSCSPDKYTCLRHVKLLCSCEWSSRCLFYRYDMSELTIMVEALEGKQSALYTWAKEKLRLILQPHLSEDQRSPDSRD
;
A
#
# COMPACT_ATOMS: atom_id res chain seq x y z
N MET A 1 48.59 36.98 -7.29
CA MET A 1 47.74 37.66 -8.29
C MET A 1 47.23 36.59 -9.24
N GLN A 2 45.96 36.69 -9.68
CA GLN A 2 45.37 36.08 -10.89
C GLN A 2 45.56 34.56 -11.17
N ASP A 3 44.45 33.82 -11.16
CA ASP A 3 43.74 33.31 -12.36
C ASP A 3 44.54 32.52 -13.45
N SER A 4 44.04 31.42 -14.06
CA SER A 4 42.72 30.76 -13.95
C SER A 4 42.59 29.40 -14.70
N LEU A 5 41.58 28.61 -14.29
CA LEU A 5 40.65 27.74 -15.07
C LEU A 5 41.09 26.53 -15.96
N VAL A 6 40.60 25.35 -15.53
CA VAL A 6 39.87 24.29 -16.31
C VAL A 6 40.62 23.21 -17.14
N PRO A 7 40.35 21.89 -16.94
CA PRO A 7 40.82 20.76 -17.77
C PRO A 7 39.86 20.37 -18.94
N PRO A 8 40.26 19.44 -19.85
CA PRO A 8 39.48 19.07 -21.05
C PRO A 8 38.37 18.04 -20.80
N GLY A 9 37.29 18.07 -21.62
CA GLY A 9 36.24 17.04 -21.58
C GLY A 9 34.92 17.35 -22.32
N PHE A 10 34.96 17.76 -23.59
CA PHE A 10 33.78 18.19 -24.38
C PHE A 10 34.05 18.11 -25.91
N VAL A 11 33.09 17.90 -26.83
CA VAL A 11 31.64 17.60 -26.71
C VAL A 11 31.28 16.20 -27.33
N PRO A 12 30.63 15.93 -28.51
CA PRO A 12 30.17 14.56 -28.86
C PRO A 12 30.72 14.00 -30.20
N SER A 13 30.28 12.78 -30.59
CA SER A 13 30.18 12.31 -31.98
C SER A 13 29.23 11.10 -32.14
N THR A 14 28.04 11.32 -32.70
CA THR A 14 27.20 10.25 -33.28
C THR A 14 26.43 10.78 -34.48
N SER A 15 26.75 10.26 -35.67
CA SER A 15 25.85 10.27 -36.83
C SER A 15 26.25 9.16 -37.80
N PHE A 16 25.25 8.43 -38.31
CA PHE A 16 25.38 7.62 -39.51
C PHE A 16 24.05 7.71 -40.27
N LEU A 17 24.13 7.85 -41.59
CA LEU A 17 22.98 8.07 -42.47
C LEU A 17 22.96 7.02 -43.58
N LEU A 18 21.75 6.69 -44.01
CA LEU A 18 21.47 5.68 -45.03
C LEU A 18 22.10 6.03 -46.39
N LYS A 19 22.52 5.01 -47.13
CA LYS A 19 22.60 5.06 -48.60
C LYS A 19 21.68 4.02 -49.21
N LYS A 20 20.85 4.48 -50.14
CA LYS A 20 19.99 3.68 -51.02
C LYS A 20 20.81 3.25 -52.25
N VAL A 21 20.53 2.09 -52.81
CA VAL A 21 21.02 1.67 -54.14
C VAL A 21 19.86 1.04 -54.91
N GLU A 22 19.68 1.45 -56.16
CA GLU A 22 18.71 0.93 -57.14
C GLU A 22 19.36 1.01 -58.54
N THR A 23 19.01 0.06 -59.42
CA THR A 23 19.19 0.07 -60.90
C THR A 23 20.64 0.11 -61.46
N VAL A 24 21.02 -0.53 -62.57
CA VAL A 24 20.37 -1.44 -63.56
C VAL A 24 21.44 -2.10 -64.48
N GLN A 25 21.08 -3.11 -65.30
CA GLN A 25 21.89 -3.76 -66.39
C GLN A 25 23.10 -4.64 -65.98
N ASP A 26 23.51 -5.70 -66.72
CA ASP A 26 22.92 -6.38 -67.90
C ASP A 26 23.28 -7.91 -67.99
N SER A 27 22.73 -8.60 -68.98
CA SER A 27 22.82 -10.07 -69.29
C SER A 27 24.17 -10.55 -69.94
N PRO A 28 24.48 -11.85 -70.31
CA PRO A 28 23.60 -12.98 -70.68
C PRO A 28 24.00 -14.43 -70.22
N LEU A 29 23.25 -15.44 -70.73
CA LEU A 29 23.37 -16.92 -70.55
C LEU A 29 24.33 -17.59 -71.57
N PRO A 30 24.66 -18.89 -71.42
CA PRO A 30 23.96 -19.97 -72.18
C PRO A 30 23.30 -21.07 -71.28
N VAL A 31 22.14 -21.64 -71.65
CA VAL A 31 21.90 -22.83 -72.54
C VAL A 31 22.42 -24.15 -71.95
N GLU A 32 21.65 -25.21 -71.68
CA GLU A 32 20.19 -25.49 -71.54
C GLU A 32 20.08 -26.79 -70.66
N GLU A 33 18.99 -27.49 -70.32
CA GLU A 33 17.54 -27.53 -70.64
C GLU A 33 16.76 -27.91 -69.31
N SER A 34 15.57 -28.52 -69.15
CA SER A 34 14.64 -29.29 -70.01
C SER A 34 13.17 -29.32 -69.51
N GLU A 35 12.30 -29.88 -70.37
CA GLU A 35 10.91 -30.37 -70.23
C GLU A 35 10.45 -30.94 -68.84
N LYS A 36 9.17 -30.93 -68.40
CA LYS A 36 7.82 -30.42 -68.79
C LYS A 36 6.96 -30.42 -67.48
N CYS A 37 6.07 -29.49 -67.09
CA CYS A 37 5.03 -28.68 -67.73
C CYS A 37 3.62 -29.34 -67.86
N SER A 38 2.64 -28.87 -67.07
CA SER A 38 1.22 -28.67 -67.49
C SER A 38 0.37 -27.94 -66.42
N THR A 39 -0.57 -27.09 -66.83
CA THR A 39 -1.51 -26.28 -66.01
C THR A 39 -2.97 -26.74 -66.17
N LEU A 40 -3.91 -26.18 -65.39
CA LEU A 40 -5.31 -25.92 -65.80
C LEU A 40 -6.02 -24.93 -64.84
N SER A 41 -7.19 -24.40 -65.21
CA SER A 41 -7.80 -23.20 -64.60
C SER A 41 -9.35 -23.20 -64.56
N ASP A 42 -9.90 -22.17 -63.90
CA ASP A 42 -11.23 -21.54 -64.05
C ASP A 42 -12.54 -22.30 -63.77
N SER A 43 -13.45 -21.63 -63.03
CA SER A 43 -14.83 -21.37 -63.47
C SER A 43 -15.62 -20.47 -62.49
N ILE A 44 -16.55 -19.66 -63.03
CA ILE A 44 -17.49 -18.78 -62.29
C ILE A 44 -18.86 -18.84 -62.98
N PRO A 45 -19.97 -18.84 -62.20
CA PRO A 45 -21.16 -18.05 -62.56
C PRO A 45 -21.66 -17.22 -61.35
N SER A 46 -21.86 -15.89 -61.37
CA SER A 46 -22.61 -15.00 -62.29
C SER A 46 -24.15 -15.05 -62.12
N VAL A 47 -24.77 -13.93 -61.71
CA VAL A 47 -26.12 -13.41 -62.07
C VAL A 47 -26.25 -11.96 -61.54
N PHE A 48 -27.28 -11.21 -61.97
CA PHE A 48 -27.28 -9.74 -62.15
C PHE A 48 -28.27 -8.93 -61.26
N ASN A 49 -28.20 -7.59 -61.38
CA ASN A 49 -29.20 -6.54 -61.04
C ASN A 49 -29.37 -6.11 -59.57
N ALA A 50 -29.78 -4.86 -59.24
CA ALA A 50 -29.74 -3.54 -59.93
C ALA A 50 -30.19 -2.41 -58.96
N ASP A 51 -30.08 -1.14 -59.41
CA ASP A 51 -30.87 0.04 -58.96
C ASP A 51 -30.67 0.63 -57.53
N LEU A 52 -30.76 1.95 -57.27
CA LEU A 52 -30.91 3.12 -58.16
C LEU A 52 -30.17 4.40 -57.68
N HIS A 53 -29.72 5.15 -58.68
CA HIS A 53 -29.13 6.50 -58.77
C HIS A 53 -29.55 7.69 -57.86
N LYS A 54 -28.53 8.57 -57.59
CA LYS A 54 -28.49 10.07 -57.75
C LYS A 54 -29.44 10.92 -56.85
N GLN A 55 -29.28 12.24 -56.63
CA GLN A 55 -28.29 13.29 -56.98
C GLN A 55 -28.33 14.37 -55.84
N TYR A 56 -27.87 15.65 -55.87
CA TYR A 56 -27.32 16.61 -56.86
C TYR A 56 -26.38 17.62 -56.13
N ALA A 57 -25.79 18.59 -56.83
CA ALA A 57 -25.03 19.70 -56.24
C ALA A 57 -25.07 20.98 -57.12
N THR A 58 -25.07 22.17 -56.50
CA THR A 58 -24.92 23.49 -57.17
C THR A 58 -24.16 24.49 -56.28
N LYS A 59 -23.56 25.52 -56.89
CA LYS A 59 -22.73 26.56 -56.25
C LYS A 59 -23.29 27.97 -56.52
N SER A 60 -23.21 28.88 -55.55
CA SER A 60 -23.03 30.33 -55.78
C SER A 60 -22.72 31.13 -54.50
N ARG A 61 -22.03 32.28 -54.65
CA ARG A 61 -21.86 33.39 -53.70
C ARG A 61 -21.90 34.69 -54.53
N PRO A 62 -22.47 35.82 -54.04
CA PRO A 62 -21.60 36.89 -53.52
C PRO A 62 -22.15 37.79 -52.37
N TRP A 63 -21.23 38.21 -51.49
CA TRP A 63 -21.06 39.51 -50.76
C TRP A 63 -22.20 40.27 -50.01
N ILE A 64 -21.91 40.52 -48.71
CA ILE A 64 -22.15 41.72 -47.84
C ILE A 64 -23.60 42.17 -47.49
N VAL A 65 -23.94 42.08 -46.19
CA VAL A 65 -24.19 43.19 -45.24
C VAL A 65 -24.16 42.62 -43.80
N ASP A 66 -23.88 43.45 -42.79
CA ASP A 66 -23.66 43.07 -41.38
C ASP A 66 -24.87 42.48 -40.62
N GLY A 67 -24.59 41.70 -39.57
CA GLY A 67 -25.57 41.19 -38.62
C GLY A 67 -24.97 40.24 -37.57
N HIS A 68 -24.72 40.73 -36.35
CA HIS A 68 -24.03 39.97 -35.29
C HIS A 68 -24.80 38.72 -34.82
N SER A 69 -24.13 37.55 -34.82
CA SER A 69 -24.41 36.47 -33.86
C SER A 69 -23.20 35.53 -33.73
N GLU A 70 -22.54 35.54 -32.58
CA GLU A 70 -21.45 34.60 -32.30
C GLU A 70 -22.01 33.21 -31.93
N LYS A 71 -21.67 32.20 -32.74
CA LYS A 71 -21.79 30.79 -32.35
C LYS A 71 -20.52 30.05 -32.75
N GLU A 72 -19.73 29.67 -31.75
CA GLU A 72 -18.50 28.89 -31.95
C GLU A 72 -18.81 27.55 -32.65
N LEU A 73 -18.10 27.28 -33.76
CA LEU A 73 -18.12 25.98 -34.41
C LEU A 73 -17.29 24.99 -33.59
N LYS A 74 -17.96 24.10 -32.84
CA LYS A 74 -17.34 22.88 -32.36
C LYS A 74 -17.13 21.91 -33.52
N TYR A 75 -15.87 21.59 -33.81
CA TYR A 75 -15.51 20.36 -34.51
C TYR A 75 -15.07 19.32 -33.48
N ASP A 76 -15.81 18.21 -33.41
CA ASP A 76 -15.44 17.02 -32.65
C ASP A 76 -14.67 16.03 -33.52
N SER A 77 -13.70 15.33 -32.92
CA SER A 77 -13.25 13.96 -33.27
C SER A 77 -12.02 13.58 -32.43
N ASP A 78 -12.23 13.07 -31.22
CA ASP A 78 -11.20 12.32 -30.42
C ASP A 78 -11.49 10.80 -30.51
N ASP A 79 -12.11 10.39 -31.63
CA ASP A 79 -12.82 9.11 -31.85
C ASP A 79 -11.88 7.91 -32.11
N GLY A 80 -10.57 8.17 -32.18
CA GLY A 80 -9.53 7.16 -32.45
C GLY A 80 -9.17 6.27 -31.27
N PHE A 81 -9.75 6.47 -30.07
CA PHE A 81 -9.34 5.78 -28.85
C PHE A 81 -10.40 4.93 -28.13
N GLU A 82 -11.71 5.13 -28.39
CA GLU A 82 -12.74 4.26 -27.79
C GLU A 82 -12.76 2.85 -28.43
N CYS A 83 -12.50 2.77 -29.74
CA CYS A 83 -12.52 1.52 -30.52
C CYS A 83 -11.50 0.46 -30.03
N LEU A 84 -10.40 0.87 -29.37
CA LEU A 84 -9.35 -0.04 -28.91
C LEU A 84 -9.68 -0.80 -27.60
N TYR A 85 -10.82 -0.51 -26.95
CA TYR A 85 -11.20 -1.10 -25.65
C TYR A 85 -12.59 -1.75 -25.64
N SER A 86 -13.24 -1.86 -26.79
CA SER A 86 -14.57 -2.45 -26.96
C SER A 86 -14.54 -3.99 -26.88
N ARG A 87 -14.53 -4.55 -25.66
CA ARG A 87 -15.03 -5.93 -25.46
C ARG A 87 -16.49 -6.01 -25.96
N PRO A 88 -16.98 -7.18 -26.42
CA PRO A 88 -18.41 -7.39 -26.61
C PRO A 88 -19.15 -7.09 -25.30
N PHE A 89 -20.41 -6.62 -25.39
CA PHE A 89 -21.22 -6.27 -24.22
C PHE A 89 -21.50 -7.50 -23.37
N LEU A 90 -20.65 -7.75 -22.36
CA LEU A 90 -20.86 -8.83 -21.39
C LEU A 90 -22.22 -8.64 -20.69
N PRO A 91 -23.07 -9.68 -20.60
CA PRO A 91 -24.36 -9.60 -19.94
C PRO A 91 -24.17 -9.38 -18.43
N SER A 92 -25.19 -8.82 -17.78
CA SER A 92 -25.14 -8.58 -16.33
C SER A 92 -25.37 -9.87 -15.57
N GLY A 93 -24.31 -10.39 -14.94
CA GLY A 93 -24.36 -11.58 -14.09
C GLY A 93 -25.02 -11.32 -12.73
N VAL A 94 -25.18 -10.06 -12.36
CA VAL A 94 -25.97 -9.61 -11.20
C VAL A 94 -27.01 -8.61 -11.69
N VAL A 95 -28.24 -8.74 -11.19
CA VAL A 95 -29.31 -7.74 -11.34
C VAL A 95 -29.78 -7.38 -9.93
N ARG A 96 -29.87 -6.07 -9.65
CA ARG A 96 -30.41 -5.53 -8.41
C ARG A 96 -31.67 -4.73 -8.72
N GLY A 97 -32.70 -4.94 -7.90
CA GLY A 97 -34.00 -4.30 -8.06
C GLY A 97 -34.87 -4.95 -9.15
N CYS A 98 -36.18 -4.91 -8.90
CA CYS A 98 -37.23 -5.29 -9.84
C CYS A 98 -38.38 -4.26 -9.73
N PRO A 99 -39.36 -4.27 -10.65
CA PRO A 99 -40.46 -3.29 -10.65
C PRO A 99 -41.30 -3.24 -9.35
N SER A 100 -41.20 -4.25 -8.49
CA SER A 100 -41.93 -4.34 -7.21
C SER A 100 -41.04 -4.31 -5.95
N CYS A 101 -39.71 -4.21 -6.08
CA CYS A 101 -38.78 -4.17 -4.94
C CYS A 101 -37.41 -3.62 -5.37
N ALA A 102 -36.96 -2.52 -4.77
CA ALA A 102 -35.67 -1.89 -5.11
C ALA A 102 -34.44 -2.72 -4.68
N ASP A 103 -34.55 -3.48 -3.58
CA ASP A 103 -33.41 -4.12 -2.91
C ASP A 103 -33.21 -5.60 -3.27
N CYS A 104 -34.09 -6.18 -4.08
CA CYS A 104 -34.01 -7.61 -4.40
C CYS A 104 -32.77 -7.98 -5.23
N LEU A 105 -32.17 -9.12 -4.91
CA LEU A 105 -31.01 -9.67 -5.61
C LEU A 105 -31.43 -10.79 -6.55
N LYS A 106 -30.99 -10.72 -7.81
CA LYS A 106 -31.02 -11.84 -8.75
C LYS A 106 -29.63 -12.04 -9.34
N VAL A 107 -28.98 -13.14 -8.97
CA VAL A 107 -27.75 -13.59 -9.61
C VAL A 107 -28.11 -14.41 -10.85
N VAL A 108 -27.65 -13.95 -12.01
CA VAL A 108 -27.80 -14.61 -13.32
C VAL A 108 -26.53 -15.40 -13.67
N ALA A 109 -25.36 -14.96 -13.19
CA ALA A 109 -24.11 -15.69 -13.30
C ALA A 109 -24.17 -17.02 -12.55
N ARG A 110 -23.47 -18.03 -13.08
CA ARG A 110 -23.36 -19.37 -12.50
C ARG A 110 -21.89 -19.73 -12.40
N TRP A 111 -21.59 -20.66 -11.50
CA TRP A 111 -20.29 -21.31 -11.39
C TRP A 111 -19.99 -22.17 -12.63
N HIS A 112 -18.76 -22.08 -13.15
CA HIS A 112 -18.25 -22.86 -14.28
C HIS A 112 -17.11 -23.78 -13.79
N PRO A 113 -17.42 -24.96 -13.22
CA PRO A 113 -16.42 -25.87 -12.65
C PRO A 113 -15.40 -26.36 -13.67
N GLU A 114 -15.83 -26.74 -14.88
CA GLU A 114 -14.95 -27.30 -15.92
C GLU A 114 -13.92 -26.27 -16.43
N ASP A 115 -14.24 -24.99 -16.34
CA ASP A 115 -13.38 -23.87 -16.73
C ASP A 115 -12.56 -23.32 -15.53
N SER A 116 -12.80 -23.79 -14.30
CA SER A 116 -12.20 -23.25 -13.08
C SER A 116 -10.75 -23.70 -12.88
N TYR A 117 -9.83 -22.75 -12.67
CA TYR A 117 -8.39 -23.02 -12.51
C TYR A 117 -7.89 -22.56 -11.14
N MET A 118 -7.54 -23.50 -10.27
CA MET A 118 -6.84 -23.21 -9.01
C MET A 118 -5.32 -23.14 -9.27
N PRO A 119 -4.62 -22.05 -8.94
CA PRO A 119 -3.17 -21.99 -9.06
C PRO A 119 -2.50 -22.93 -8.05
N LEU A 120 -1.52 -23.70 -8.52
CA LEU A 120 -0.70 -24.56 -7.66
C LEU A 120 0.35 -23.68 -6.94
N LEU A 121 0.08 -23.36 -5.68
CA LEU A 121 0.88 -22.46 -4.85
C LEU A 121 1.44 -23.18 -3.62
N GLU A 122 2.59 -22.72 -3.13
CA GLU A 122 3.15 -23.17 -1.85
C GLU A 122 2.39 -22.52 -0.68
N GLU A 123 1.99 -23.33 0.31
CA GLU A 123 1.30 -22.82 1.50
C GLU A 123 2.27 -22.15 2.48
N ALA A 124 1.85 -21.01 3.03
CA ALA A 124 2.58 -20.27 4.04
C ALA A 124 2.65 -21.05 5.37
N PRO A 125 3.72 -20.85 6.17
CA PRO A 125 3.90 -21.56 7.43
C PRO A 125 2.79 -21.24 8.44
N VAL A 126 2.29 -22.29 9.08
CA VAL A 126 1.24 -22.24 10.11
C VAL A 126 1.85 -22.51 11.47
N PHE A 127 1.56 -21.66 12.44
CA PHE A 127 2.10 -21.73 13.80
C PHE A 127 0.99 -21.91 14.84
N HIS A 128 1.30 -22.71 15.86
CA HIS A 128 0.40 -23.07 16.96
C HIS A 128 1.11 -22.77 18.30
N PRO A 129 1.15 -21.49 18.73
CA PRO A 129 1.77 -21.11 20.00
C PRO A 129 1.18 -21.85 21.20
N THR A 130 2.03 -22.14 22.19
CA THR A 130 1.60 -22.52 23.54
C THR A 130 0.98 -21.33 24.28
N GLU A 131 0.24 -21.62 25.36
CA GLU A 131 -0.35 -20.61 26.26
C GLU A 131 0.71 -19.64 26.84
N GLU A 132 1.95 -20.08 27.01
CA GLU A 132 3.07 -19.25 27.51
C GLU A 132 3.67 -18.37 26.42
N GLU A 133 3.98 -18.95 25.25
CA GLU A 133 4.46 -18.21 24.07
C GLU A 133 3.46 -17.13 23.63
N PHE A 134 2.16 -17.39 23.76
CA PHE A 134 1.12 -16.44 23.34
C PHE A 134 0.96 -15.24 24.27
N LYS A 135 1.57 -15.23 25.48
CA LYS A 135 1.47 -14.08 26.40
C LYS A 135 2.18 -12.83 25.86
N ASP A 136 3.34 -13.02 25.23
CA ASP A 136 4.14 -11.94 24.67
C ASP A 136 4.07 -11.93 23.14
N THR A 137 3.16 -11.10 22.62
CA THR A 137 2.94 -10.92 21.18
C THR A 137 4.21 -10.54 20.42
N LEU A 138 5.10 -9.70 20.98
CA LEU A 138 6.26 -9.19 20.25
C LEU A 138 7.44 -10.15 20.30
N ASN A 139 7.72 -10.77 21.45
CA ASN A 139 8.74 -11.81 21.53
C ASN A 139 8.34 -13.07 20.74
N TYR A 140 7.04 -13.39 20.65
CA TYR A 140 6.56 -14.45 19.77
C TYR A 140 6.75 -14.13 18.28
N VAL A 141 6.39 -12.92 17.85
CA VAL A 141 6.66 -12.44 16.47
C VAL A 141 8.15 -12.49 16.15
N ALA A 142 9.02 -12.14 17.11
CA ALA A 142 10.46 -12.22 16.98
C ALA A 142 10.98 -13.67 16.88
N SER A 143 10.40 -14.64 17.61
CA SER A 143 10.84 -16.04 17.59
C SER A 143 10.53 -16.75 16.26
N ILE A 144 9.38 -16.46 15.65
CA ILE A 144 8.98 -17.06 14.36
C ILE A 144 9.63 -16.38 13.14
N ARG A 145 10.15 -15.15 13.31
CA ARG A 145 10.67 -14.26 12.25
C ARG A 145 11.57 -14.94 11.22
N SER A 146 12.53 -15.76 11.67
CA SER A 146 13.48 -16.44 10.78
C SER A 146 12.80 -17.37 9.77
N ARG A 147 11.75 -18.07 10.21
CA ARG A 147 10.98 -19.05 9.40
C ARG A 147 9.98 -18.38 8.45
N VAL A 148 9.53 -17.16 8.76
CA VAL A 148 8.50 -16.46 7.99
C VAL A 148 9.07 -15.48 6.97
N LYS A 149 10.28 -14.94 7.19
CA LYS A 149 10.93 -13.95 6.33
C LYS A 149 11.01 -14.36 4.84
N GLU A 150 11.13 -15.65 4.55
CA GLU A 150 11.23 -16.19 3.18
C GLU A 150 9.86 -16.28 2.47
N HIS A 151 8.78 -16.35 3.25
CA HIS A 151 7.39 -16.45 2.76
C HIS A 151 6.68 -15.09 2.72
N GLY A 152 7.08 -14.14 3.57
CA GLY A 152 6.46 -12.82 3.71
C GLY A 152 5.15 -12.80 4.51
N ILE A 153 4.60 -13.96 4.84
CA ILE A 153 3.33 -14.16 5.55
C ILE A 153 3.37 -15.44 6.39
N CYS A 154 2.67 -15.44 7.53
CA CYS A 154 2.32 -16.68 8.24
C CYS A 154 0.92 -16.63 8.84
N ARG A 155 0.39 -17.82 9.14
CA ARG A 155 -0.86 -18.02 9.87
C ARG A 155 -0.56 -18.43 11.30
N ILE A 156 -1.27 -17.86 12.26
CA ILE A 156 -1.10 -18.11 13.69
C ILE A 156 -2.45 -18.53 14.27
N VAL A 157 -2.54 -19.78 14.70
CA VAL A 157 -3.73 -20.39 15.30
C VAL A 157 -3.63 -20.26 16.82
N PRO A 158 -4.47 -19.45 17.48
CA PRO A 158 -4.34 -19.18 18.92
C PRO A 158 -4.46 -20.43 19.81
N PRO A 159 -3.94 -20.38 21.04
CA PRO A 159 -4.16 -21.42 22.04
C PRO A 159 -5.65 -21.62 22.32
N LYS A 160 -6.05 -22.82 22.77
CA LYS A 160 -7.48 -23.16 22.97
C LYS A 160 -8.15 -22.36 24.09
N SER A 161 -7.38 -21.76 25.01
CA SER A 161 -7.92 -20.82 26.01
C SER A 161 -8.45 -19.53 25.37
N TRP A 162 -7.88 -19.13 24.22
CA TRP A 162 -8.08 -17.82 23.64
C TRP A 162 -9.38 -17.76 22.84
N GLN A 163 -10.40 -17.20 23.48
CA GLN A 163 -11.77 -17.10 22.98
C GLN A 163 -12.31 -15.72 23.37
N PRO A 164 -11.94 -14.64 22.66
CA PRO A 164 -12.46 -13.30 22.94
C PRO A 164 -13.98 -13.27 22.75
N PRO A 165 -14.70 -12.40 23.48
CA PRO A 165 -16.14 -12.23 23.30
C PRO A 165 -16.46 -11.74 21.87
N PRO A 166 -17.54 -12.21 21.24
CA PRO A 166 -17.89 -11.82 19.87
C PRO A 166 -18.55 -10.42 19.85
N LEU A 167 -17.76 -9.37 20.06
CA LEU A 167 -18.21 -7.97 20.14
C LEU A 167 -18.96 -7.50 18.88
N VAL A 168 -18.72 -8.14 17.73
CA VAL A 168 -19.41 -7.88 16.46
C VAL A 168 -20.84 -8.45 16.47
N GLU A 169 -21.08 -9.55 17.19
CA GLU A 169 -22.35 -10.30 17.25
C GLU A 169 -23.31 -9.78 18.35
N GLU A 170 -22.94 -8.72 19.07
CA GLU A 170 -23.85 -8.02 19.96
C GLU A 170 -25.08 -7.53 19.18
N LYS A 171 -26.25 -8.14 19.42
CA LYS A 171 -27.48 -7.92 18.62
C LYS A 171 -27.75 -6.48 18.22
N LYS A 172 -27.58 -5.53 19.16
CA LYS A 172 -27.77 -4.10 18.89
C LYS A 172 -26.78 -3.57 17.84
N THR A 173 -25.50 -3.89 17.96
CA THR A 173 -24.45 -3.54 16.97
C THR A 173 -24.71 -4.26 15.65
N TRP A 174 -24.99 -5.56 15.71
CA TRP A 174 -25.27 -6.42 14.55
C TRP A 174 -26.47 -5.96 13.70
N GLU A 175 -27.56 -5.55 14.35
CA GLU A 175 -28.81 -5.15 13.71
C GLU A 175 -28.86 -3.65 13.35
N THR A 176 -28.14 -2.77 14.07
CA THR A 176 -28.28 -1.30 13.91
C THR A 176 -27.04 -0.53 13.45
N SER A 177 -25.82 -1.07 13.55
CA SER A 177 -24.62 -0.39 13.04
C SER A 177 -24.59 -0.45 11.51
N LYS A 178 -24.91 0.69 10.90
CA LYS A 178 -24.87 0.93 9.45
C LYS A 178 -23.45 1.22 8.95
N PHE A 179 -23.12 0.74 7.75
CA PHE A 179 -21.88 1.03 7.05
C PHE A 179 -22.08 1.10 5.53
N VAL A 180 -21.29 1.95 4.87
CA VAL A 180 -21.29 2.10 3.40
C VAL A 180 -20.37 1.05 2.79
N THR A 181 -20.88 0.32 1.78
CA THR A 181 -20.07 -0.60 0.99
C THR A 181 -19.43 0.09 -0.22
N HIS A 182 -18.51 -0.59 -0.90
CA HIS A 182 -18.02 -0.19 -2.21
C HIS A 182 -18.22 -1.32 -3.23
N ILE A 183 -18.44 -0.95 -4.49
CA ILE A 183 -18.71 -1.88 -5.60
C ILE A 183 -17.40 -2.37 -6.22
N GLN A 184 -17.27 -3.68 -6.38
CA GLN A 184 -16.16 -4.35 -7.06
C GLN A 184 -16.68 -5.12 -8.26
N HIS A 185 -16.26 -4.74 -9.47
CA HIS A 185 -16.55 -5.45 -10.72
C HIS A 185 -15.44 -6.49 -10.95
N ILE A 186 -15.67 -7.74 -10.57
CA ILE A 186 -14.63 -8.79 -10.56
C ILE A 186 -14.11 -9.08 -11.97
N ASP A 187 -14.99 -9.00 -12.97
CA ASP A 187 -14.70 -9.12 -14.41
C ASP A 187 -13.80 -8.01 -14.99
N GLU A 188 -13.62 -6.90 -14.26
CA GLU A 188 -12.73 -5.82 -14.66
C GLU A 188 -11.36 -5.85 -13.95
N LEU A 189 -11.19 -6.59 -12.84
CA LEU A 189 -10.04 -6.44 -11.93
C LEU A 189 -8.68 -6.82 -12.54
N GLY A 190 -8.65 -7.62 -13.61
CA GLY A 190 -7.43 -7.96 -14.33
C GLY A 190 -6.84 -6.79 -15.11
N ASP A 191 -6.20 -7.11 -16.23
CA ASP A 191 -5.32 -6.23 -17.01
C ASP A 191 -5.95 -4.90 -17.50
N LEU A 192 -7.28 -4.80 -17.49
CA LEU A 192 -8.03 -3.63 -17.94
C LEU A 192 -8.26 -2.57 -16.83
N PHE A 193 -8.25 -2.94 -15.54
CA PHE A 193 -8.58 -2.00 -14.45
C PHE A 193 -7.60 -0.83 -14.38
N MET A 194 -6.30 -1.14 -14.28
CA MET A 194 -5.23 -0.13 -14.24
C MET A 194 -5.24 0.74 -15.49
N LYS A 195 -5.38 0.15 -16.68
CA LYS A 195 -5.42 0.87 -17.97
C LYS A 195 -6.59 1.86 -18.00
N LYS A 196 -7.81 1.43 -17.64
CA LYS A 196 -8.99 2.29 -17.52
C LYS A 196 -8.82 3.42 -16.49
N ARG A 197 -8.20 3.16 -15.34
CA ARG A 197 -8.07 4.18 -14.26
C ARG A 197 -6.94 5.17 -14.48
N LEU A 198 -5.78 4.73 -14.98
CA LEU A 198 -4.68 5.61 -15.38
C LEU A 198 -5.12 6.52 -16.54
N HIS A 199 -5.84 5.99 -17.53
CA HIS A 199 -6.42 6.80 -18.60
C HIS A 199 -7.47 7.82 -18.08
N ARG A 200 -8.41 7.39 -17.21
CA ARG A 200 -9.38 8.31 -16.57
C ARG A 200 -8.68 9.42 -15.76
N ALA A 201 -7.60 9.10 -15.05
CA ALA A 201 -6.79 10.07 -14.30
C ALA A 201 -6.03 11.03 -15.24
N HIS A 202 -5.41 10.52 -16.31
CA HIS A 202 -4.70 11.33 -17.31
C HIS A 202 -5.65 12.30 -18.04
N LEU A 203 -6.87 11.87 -18.39
CA LEU A 203 -7.93 12.75 -18.90
C LEU A 203 -8.35 13.82 -17.89
N LYS A 204 -8.55 13.45 -16.61
CA LYS A 204 -8.81 14.42 -15.53
C LYS A 204 -7.67 15.44 -15.40
N MET A 205 -6.41 15.02 -15.49
CA MET A 205 -5.24 15.92 -15.45
C MET A 205 -5.16 16.82 -16.69
N ARG A 206 -5.40 16.32 -17.91
CA ARG A 206 -5.46 17.11 -19.15
C ARG A 206 -6.56 18.17 -19.09
N ARG A 207 -7.74 17.82 -18.54
CA ARG A 207 -8.85 18.76 -18.28
C ARG A 207 -8.51 19.78 -17.17
N LYS A 208 -7.89 19.37 -16.05
CA LYS A 208 -7.40 20.28 -14.99
C LYS A 208 -6.33 21.26 -15.53
N ARG A 209 -5.35 20.79 -16.32
CA ARG A 209 -4.30 21.61 -16.93
C ARG A 209 -4.87 22.67 -17.88
N LYS A 210 -5.81 22.31 -18.78
CA LYS A 210 -6.51 23.29 -19.64
C LYS A 210 -7.22 24.37 -18.80
N ARG A 211 -7.95 23.99 -17.74
CA ARG A 211 -8.61 24.95 -16.82
C ARG A 211 -7.61 25.83 -16.04
N SER A 212 -6.46 25.29 -15.64
CA SER A 212 -5.41 26.08 -14.97
C SER A 212 -4.74 27.06 -15.92
N SER A 213 -4.52 26.70 -17.19
CA SER A 213 -3.96 27.61 -18.19
C SER A 213 -4.85 28.84 -18.41
N ILE A 214 -6.18 28.66 -18.36
CA ILE A 214 -7.15 29.76 -18.45
C ILE A 214 -7.14 30.61 -17.17
N LYS A 215 -7.07 30.01 -15.97
CA LYS A 215 -6.94 30.78 -14.72
C LYS A 215 -5.64 31.58 -14.62
N ASN A 216 -4.52 31.01 -15.06
CA ASN A 216 -3.21 31.66 -15.02
C ASN A 216 -3.12 32.90 -15.95
N LEU A 217 -4.00 33.00 -16.95
CA LEU A 217 -4.17 34.20 -17.79
C LEU A 217 -5.01 35.31 -17.15
N ILE A 218 -5.69 35.04 -16.04
CA ILE A 218 -6.68 35.95 -15.42
C ILE A 218 -6.25 36.36 -13.99
N LEU A 219 -5.55 35.50 -13.24
CA LEU A 219 -5.09 35.82 -11.88
C LEU A 219 -3.71 35.20 -11.60
N GLY A 220 -2.69 36.05 -11.53
CA GLY A 220 -1.28 35.67 -11.35
C GLY A 220 -0.92 35.24 -9.92
N SER A 221 -1.53 34.18 -9.40
CA SER A 221 -1.30 33.66 -8.05
C SER A 221 -0.95 32.17 -8.04
N PHE A 222 0.32 31.86 -7.74
CA PHE A 222 0.84 30.49 -7.60
C PHE A 222 0.49 29.86 -6.24
N ASN A 223 -0.81 29.61 -6.01
CA ASN A 223 -1.24 28.83 -4.85
C ASN A 223 -0.87 27.34 -5.02
N GLY A 224 0.20 26.91 -4.35
CA GLY A 224 0.72 25.54 -4.33
C GLY A 224 -0.21 24.49 -3.69
N ALA A 225 -1.40 24.88 -3.22
CA ALA A 225 -2.40 24.00 -2.63
C ALA A 225 -3.16 23.09 -3.63
N ASN A 226 -2.79 23.09 -4.92
CA ASN A 226 -3.56 22.42 -5.99
C ASN A 226 -3.14 20.97 -6.29
N VAL A 227 -2.22 20.38 -5.53
CA VAL A 227 -1.89 18.94 -5.59
C VAL A 227 -2.84 18.11 -4.69
N VAL A 228 -4.10 18.54 -4.57
CA VAL A 228 -5.13 17.78 -3.85
C VAL A 228 -5.61 16.62 -4.71
N ASP A 229 -5.25 15.45 -4.22
CA ASP A 229 -5.88 14.15 -4.41
C ASP A 229 -6.33 13.80 -5.84
N CYS A 230 -5.37 13.28 -6.61
CA CYS A 230 -5.65 12.32 -7.69
C CYS A 230 -5.21 10.90 -7.29
N GLN A 231 -4.98 10.65 -6.00
CA GLN A 231 -4.41 9.40 -5.48
C GLN A 231 -5.52 8.45 -5.01
N SER A 232 -6.49 8.93 -4.24
CA SER A 232 -7.72 8.18 -3.94
C SER A 232 -8.50 7.88 -5.22
N ASP A 233 -8.50 8.81 -6.17
CA ASP A 233 -9.19 8.73 -7.46
C ASP A 233 -8.73 7.54 -8.35
N ILE A 234 -7.57 6.93 -8.06
CA ILE A 234 -7.04 5.72 -8.74
C ILE A 234 -7.28 4.42 -7.94
N PHE A 235 -7.57 4.49 -6.64
CA PHE A 235 -7.74 3.29 -5.79
C PHE A 235 -9.14 3.09 -5.21
N ARG A 236 -9.89 4.17 -5.02
CA ARG A 236 -11.22 4.15 -4.42
C ARG A 236 -12.19 3.41 -5.33
N PHE A 237 -12.80 2.33 -4.85
CA PHE A 237 -13.94 1.68 -5.52
C PHE A 237 -15.15 2.61 -5.51
N GLU A 238 -16.11 2.40 -6.41
CA GLU A 238 -17.31 3.25 -6.49
C GLU A 238 -18.22 2.98 -5.28
N SER A 239 -18.90 4.00 -4.74
CA SER A 239 -19.70 3.85 -3.51
C SER A 239 -20.91 2.94 -3.76
N GLY A 240 -21.02 1.87 -2.98
CA GLY A 240 -22.18 0.99 -2.95
C GLY A 240 -23.25 1.45 -1.94
N PRO A 241 -24.33 0.69 -1.78
CA PRO A 241 -25.38 0.97 -0.81
C PRO A 241 -24.90 0.75 0.64
N GLU A 242 -25.70 1.27 1.56
CA GLU A 242 -25.49 1.13 3.00
C GLU A 242 -26.19 -0.14 3.53
N PHE A 243 -25.49 -0.91 4.37
CA PHE A 243 -26.02 -2.12 5.01
C PHE A 243 -25.81 -2.08 6.53
N THR A 244 -26.49 -2.96 7.26
CA THR A 244 -26.10 -3.41 8.60
C THR A 244 -25.43 -4.78 8.51
N LEU A 245 -24.78 -5.25 9.57
CA LEU A 245 -24.10 -6.57 9.54
C LEU A 245 -25.09 -7.70 9.20
N GLN A 246 -26.30 -7.65 9.79
CA GLN A 246 -27.36 -8.61 9.49
C GLN A 246 -27.83 -8.56 8.02
N SER A 247 -28.07 -7.37 7.45
CA SER A 247 -28.56 -7.28 6.07
C SER A 247 -27.47 -7.58 5.04
N PHE A 248 -26.21 -7.22 5.33
CA PHE A 248 -25.07 -7.57 4.49
C PHE A 248 -24.80 -9.08 4.49
N LYS A 249 -24.89 -9.74 5.65
CA LYS A 249 -24.79 -11.21 5.73
C LYS A 249 -25.86 -11.88 4.88
N ASN A 250 -27.13 -11.47 5.02
CA ASN A 250 -28.22 -12.04 4.24
C ASN A 250 -28.01 -11.86 2.73
N TYR A 251 -27.56 -10.68 2.29
CA TYR A 251 -27.22 -10.41 0.89
C TYR A 251 -26.05 -11.27 0.39
N ALA A 252 -25.00 -11.43 1.19
CA ALA A 252 -23.81 -12.21 0.85
C ALA A 252 -24.08 -13.72 0.79
N ASP A 253 -24.93 -14.24 1.67
CA ASP A 253 -25.35 -15.64 1.70
C ASP A 253 -26.28 -15.96 0.53
N ASP A 254 -27.27 -15.10 0.26
CA ASP A 254 -28.16 -15.23 -0.91
C ASP A 254 -27.38 -15.15 -2.23
N PHE A 255 -26.44 -14.19 -2.35
CA PHE A 255 -25.53 -14.13 -3.48
C PHE A 255 -24.76 -15.43 -3.69
N LYS A 256 -24.11 -15.96 -2.63
CA LYS A 256 -23.31 -17.19 -2.71
C LYS A 256 -24.21 -18.39 -3.07
N SER A 257 -25.38 -18.48 -2.45
CA SER A 257 -26.38 -19.51 -2.73
C SER A 257 -26.84 -19.48 -4.18
N GLN A 258 -27.29 -18.34 -4.70
CA GLN A 258 -27.76 -18.22 -6.09
C GLN A 258 -26.64 -18.43 -7.13
N TYR A 259 -25.42 -17.96 -6.85
CA TYR A 259 -24.29 -18.08 -7.78
C TYR A 259 -23.84 -19.55 -7.95
N PHE A 260 -23.67 -20.24 -6.83
CA PHE A 260 -23.19 -21.63 -6.79
C PHE A 260 -24.32 -22.67 -6.85
N SER A 261 -25.58 -22.25 -6.87
CA SER A 261 -26.72 -23.14 -7.13
C SER A 261 -26.51 -23.89 -8.44
N LYS A 262 -26.24 -25.20 -8.34
CA LYS A 262 -26.33 -26.12 -9.46
C LYS A 262 -27.76 -26.02 -10.01
N SER A 263 -27.90 -25.47 -11.21
CA SER A 263 -29.16 -25.58 -11.95
C SER A 263 -29.49 -27.06 -12.10
N ASN A 264 -30.70 -27.47 -11.73
CA ASN A 264 -31.15 -28.85 -11.92
C ASN A 264 -31.08 -29.19 -13.42
N ILE A 265 -30.02 -29.91 -13.81
CA ILE A 265 -29.94 -30.57 -15.11
C ILE A 265 -31.01 -31.66 -15.09
N ASN A 266 -31.84 -31.70 -16.15
CA ASN A 266 -33.06 -32.50 -16.17
C ASN A 266 -32.81 -33.98 -15.82
N THR A 267 -33.45 -34.45 -14.75
CA THR A 267 -33.89 -35.83 -14.59
C THR A 267 -35.36 -35.83 -14.20
N ASP A 268 -36.13 -36.78 -14.72
CA ASP A 268 -37.58 -36.71 -14.78
C ASP A 268 -38.34 -36.70 -13.44
N ARG A 269 -39.61 -36.28 -13.53
CA ARG A 269 -40.61 -36.41 -12.47
C ARG A 269 -40.85 -37.88 -12.10
N SER A 270 -40.12 -38.44 -11.14
CA SER A 270 -40.63 -39.56 -10.33
C SER A 270 -39.91 -39.72 -8.98
N VAL A 271 -40.61 -40.33 -8.02
CA VAL A 271 -40.14 -40.81 -6.71
C VAL A 271 -39.51 -39.78 -5.77
N SER A 272 -40.36 -39.23 -4.89
CA SER A 272 -39.95 -38.51 -3.68
C SER A 272 -39.15 -39.41 -2.72
N SER A 273 -38.12 -38.88 -2.06
CA SER A 273 -37.47 -39.52 -0.90
C SER A 273 -36.91 -38.47 0.06
N PRO A 274 -37.55 -38.21 1.21
CA PRO A 274 -37.16 -37.13 2.13
C PRO A 274 -36.02 -37.57 3.07
N ALA A 275 -34.81 -37.74 2.53
CA ALA A 275 -33.63 -38.13 3.30
C ALA A 275 -32.40 -37.27 2.96
N SER A 276 -31.98 -36.42 3.91
CA SER A 276 -30.71 -35.69 3.90
C SER A 276 -30.34 -34.92 2.63
N SER A 277 -31.19 -33.98 2.21
CA SER A 277 -30.76 -32.86 1.35
C SER A 277 -29.82 -31.93 2.12
N LYS A 278 -28.57 -32.35 2.35
CA LYS A 278 -27.51 -31.45 2.82
C LYS A 278 -27.36 -30.33 1.79
N SER A 279 -27.38 -29.09 2.25
CA SER A 279 -27.01 -27.94 1.42
C SER A 279 -25.59 -28.18 0.88
N TRP A 280 -25.47 -28.31 -0.44
CA TRP A 280 -24.16 -28.39 -1.08
C TRP A 280 -23.54 -26.99 -1.04
N GLU A 281 -22.43 -26.87 -0.30
CA GLU A 281 -21.64 -25.64 -0.23
C GLU A 281 -20.37 -25.79 -1.07
N PRO A 282 -19.98 -24.77 -1.86
CA PRO A 282 -18.72 -24.79 -2.59
C PRO A 282 -17.54 -24.71 -1.62
N SER A 283 -16.50 -25.51 -1.88
CA SER A 283 -15.25 -25.49 -1.15
C SER A 283 -14.45 -24.21 -1.41
N ILE A 284 -13.39 -24.00 -0.63
CA ILE A 284 -12.46 -22.89 -0.82
C ILE A 284 -11.80 -22.98 -2.21
N GLN A 285 -11.50 -24.20 -2.69
CA GLN A 285 -10.88 -24.44 -3.99
C GLN A 285 -11.84 -24.15 -5.14
N ASP A 286 -13.13 -24.49 -5.01
CA ASP A 286 -14.17 -24.16 -6.00
C ASP A 286 -14.33 -22.64 -6.17
N ILE A 287 -14.32 -21.90 -5.06
CA ILE A 287 -14.45 -20.44 -5.04
C ILE A 287 -13.20 -19.75 -5.59
N GLU A 288 -12.02 -20.28 -5.29
CA GLU A 288 -10.74 -19.75 -5.76
C GLU A 288 -10.49 -20.01 -7.24
N GLY A 289 -10.82 -21.22 -7.72
CA GLY A 289 -10.72 -21.57 -9.13
C GLY A 289 -11.69 -20.75 -10.01
N GLU A 290 -12.92 -20.57 -9.54
CA GLU A 290 -13.89 -19.70 -10.20
C GLU A 290 -13.47 -18.22 -10.15
N TYR A 291 -12.92 -17.74 -9.03
CA TYR A 291 -12.42 -16.37 -8.92
C TYR A 291 -11.35 -16.04 -9.97
N TRP A 292 -10.32 -16.90 -10.09
CA TRP A 292 -9.28 -16.68 -11.10
C TRP A 292 -9.82 -16.82 -12.52
N ARG A 293 -10.74 -17.76 -12.76
CA ARG A 293 -11.48 -17.87 -14.03
C ARG A 293 -12.23 -16.59 -14.39
N ILE A 294 -12.89 -15.92 -13.43
CA ILE A 294 -13.58 -14.63 -13.68
C ILE A 294 -12.58 -13.50 -13.98
N VAL A 295 -11.45 -13.45 -13.26
CA VAL A 295 -10.44 -12.39 -13.41
C VAL A 295 -9.69 -12.50 -14.75
N GLU A 296 -9.36 -13.72 -15.18
CA GLU A 296 -8.68 -13.98 -16.45
C GLU A 296 -9.66 -14.01 -17.64
N SER A 297 -10.76 -14.77 -17.52
CA SER A 297 -11.74 -15.07 -18.58
C SER A 297 -13.20 -14.79 -18.19
N PRO A 298 -13.60 -13.52 -18.01
CA PRO A 298 -14.96 -13.16 -17.63
C PRO A 298 -15.98 -13.36 -18.77
N ILE A 299 -17.00 -14.18 -18.49
CA ILE A 299 -18.13 -14.48 -19.39
C ILE A 299 -19.30 -13.49 -19.16
N GLN A 300 -19.44 -12.96 -17.94
CA GLN A 300 -20.51 -12.06 -17.52
C GLN A 300 -19.95 -10.99 -16.57
N LYS A 301 -20.64 -9.86 -16.42
CA LYS A 301 -20.28 -8.83 -15.44
C LYS A 301 -20.64 -9.31 -14.03
N LEU A 302 -19.70 -9.23 -13.08
CA LEU A 302 -19.89 -9.74 -11.73
C LEU A 302 -19.61 -8.66 -10.69
N GLU A 303 -20.69 -8.09 -10.15
CA GLU A 303 -20.62 -7.07 -9.12
C GLU A 303 -20.77 -7.66 -7.72
N VAL A 304 -19.75 -7.47 -6.89
CA VAL A 304 -19.81 -7.77 -5.44
C VAL A 304 -19.55 -6.51 -4.63
N PHE A 305 -19.88 -6.56 -3.34
CA PHE A 305 -19.70 -5.46 -2.41
C PHE A 305 -18.58 -5.77 -1.40
N ARG A 306 -17.86 -4.74 -0.97
CA ARG A 306 -16.87 -4.83 0.11
C ARG A 306 -16.90 -3.59 0.98
N ALA A 307 -16.85 -3.75 2.29
CA ALA A 307 -16.62 -2.64 3.20
C ALA A 307 -15.21 -2.75 3.81
N ALA A 308 -14.48 -1.65 3.82
CA ALA A 308 -13.10 -1.58 4.28
C ALA A 308 -12.79 -0.16 4.77
N ASN A 309 -11.75 -0.02 5.60
CA ASN A 309 -11.41 1.21 6.31
C ASN A 309 -12.59 1.72 7.16
N LEU A 310 -13.36 0.79 7.74
CA LEU A 310 -14.39 1.13 8.71
C LEU A 310 -13.70 1.29 10.07
N ASP A 311 -13.83 2.47 10.67
CA ASP A 311 -13.31 2.78 12.00
C ASP A 311 -13.95 1.85 13.06
N ALA A 312 -13.13 1.13 13.82
CA ALA A 312 -13.54 0.24 14.91
C ALA A 312 -14.16 0.97 16.13
N ARG A 313 -14.42 2.28 16.03
CA ARG A 313 -15.29 3.08 16.92
C ARG A 313 -16.75 3.15 16.43
N VAL A 314 -17.03 2.93 15.14
CA VAL A 314 -18.40 2.93 14.56
C VAL A 314 -19.18 1.72 15.04
N PHE A 315 -18.55 0.55 15.03
CA PHE A 315 -19.01 -0.63 15.77
C PHE A 315 -18.46 -0.49 17.18
N LYS A 316 -19.33 -0.20 18.17
CA LYS A 316 -18.92 0.10 19.55
C LYS A 316 -18.33 -1.13 20.25
N SER A 317 -17.06 -1.42 19.97
CA SER A 317 -16.31 -2.48 20.61
C SER A 317 -16.10 -2.14 22.10
N GLU A 318 -16.92 -2.72 22.98
CA GLU A 318 -16.99 -2.46 24.44
C GLU A 318 -15.73 -2.90 25.24
N PHE A 319 -14.56 -3.04 24.60
CA PHE A 319 -13.26 -3.11 25.30
C PHE A 319 -13.04 -1.92 26.26
N THR A 320 -13.72 -0.79 26.06
CA THR A 320 -13.60 0.45 26.85
C THR A 320 -14.79 0.72 27.79
N ALA A 321 -15.68 -0.24 28.02
CA ALA A 321 -16.82 -0.06 28.92
C ALA A 321 -16.42 -0.19 30.42
N LYS A 322 -15.91 0.90 31.02
CA LYS A 322 -15.91 1.07 32.49
C LYS A 322 -17.35 1.24 33.01
N ARG A 323 -18.12 0.15 33.02
CA ARG A 323 -19.43 0.09 33.69
C ARG A 323 -19.22 0.10 35.21
N ASN A 324 -19.84 1.05 35.90
CA ASN A 324 -19.77 1.17 37.35
C ASN A 324 -20.32 -0.10 38.04
N GLY A 325 -19.57 -0.63 39.01
CA GLY A 325 -20.11 -1.49 40.08
C GLY A 325 -20.19 -3.00 39.85
N LEU A 326 -20.24 -3.53 38.62
CA LEU A 326 -20.36 -4.98 38.39
C LEU A 326 -19.02 -5.66 38.09
N LYS A 327 -18.63 -6.61 38.96
CA LYS A 327 -17.45 -7.46 38.78
C LYS A 327 -17.63 -8.41 37.58
N MET A 328 -16.88 -8.22 36.50
CA MET A 328 -16.78 -9.13 35.35
C MET A 328 -15.45 -9.90 35.39
N PRO A 329 -15.42 -11.21 35.73
CA PRO A 329 -14.15 -11.91 36.03
C PRO A 329 -13.27 -12.31 34.82
N LYS A 330 -13.73 -12.12 33.57
CA LYS A 330 -13.06 -12.70 32.38
C LYS A 330 -12.76 -11.74 31.22
N SER A 331 -13.33 -10.53 31.18
CA SER A 331 -13.10 -9.59 30.06
C SER A 331 -11.76 -8.85 30.14
N SER A 332 -11.24 -8.61 31.34
CA SER A 332 -10.00 -7.86 31.59
C SER A 332 -8.79 -8.41 30.83
N VAL A 333 -8.62 -9.73 30.80
CA VAL A 333 -7.48 -10.40 30.15
C VAL A 333 -7.44 -10.10 28.65
N TYR A 334 -8.58 -10.11 27.97
CA TYR A 334 -8.67 -9.77 26.54
C TYR A 334 -8.50 -8.27 26.28
N THR A 335 -8.99 -7.41 27.18
CA THR A 335 -8.75 -5.95 27.08
C THR A 335 -7.27 -5.58 27.24
N GLN A 336 -6.49 -6.36 28.00
CA GLN A 336 -5.07 -6.09 28.29
C GLN A 336 -4.08 -6.89 27.42
N SER A 337 -4.54 -7.90 26.68
CA SER A 337 -3.68 -8.72 25.81
C SER A 337 -3.03 -7.92 24.67
N GLY A 338 -1.78 -8.24 24.31
CA GLY A 338 -1.11 -7.66 23.14
C GLY A 338 -1.66 -8.14 21.79
N TRP A 339 -2.39 -9.25 21.78
CA TRP A 339 -3.13 -9.77 20.62
C TRP A 339 -4.49 -9.08 20.42
N ASN A 340 -4.87 -8.16 21.32
CA ASN A 340 -5.94 -7.20 21.06
C ASN A 340 -5.39 -6.11 20.14
N LEU A 341 -5.96 -5.96 18.94
CA LEU A 341 -5.39 -5.08 17.91
C LEU A 341 -5.41 -3.60 18.30
N LYS A 342 -6.24 -3.18 19.27
CA LYS A 342 -6.19 -1.83 19.87
C LYS A 342 -4.92 -1.57 20.68
N ASN A 343 -4.28 -2.63 21.19
CA ASN A 343 -3.07 -2.54 22.01
C ASN A 343 -1.79 -2.74 21.18
N THR A 344 -1.84 -3.60 20.14
CA THR A 344 -0.63 -4.02 19.39
C THR A 344 0.26 -2.87 18.88
N PRO A 345 -0.25 -1.74 18.34
CA PRO A 345 0.59 -0.63 17.90
C PRO A 345 1.36 0.05 19.04
N VAL A 346 0.78 0.10 20.24
CA VAL A 346 1.30 0.84 21.41
C VAL A 346 2.02 -0.05 22.43
N LEU A 347 2.22 -1.35 22.12
CA LEU A 347 2.94 -2.30 22.97
C LEU A 347 4.36 -1.84 23.31
N GLN A 348 4.86 -2.28 24.48
CA GLN A 348 6.24 -2.10 24.88
C GLN A 348 7.17 -2.95 23.99
N GLY A 349 7.85 -2.27 23.07
CA GLY A 349 8.65 -2.86 21.99
C GLY A 349 8.19 -2.47 20.59
N SER A 350 6.96 -1.93 20.44
CA SER A 350 6.49 -1.31 19.19
C SER A 350 6.84 0.18 19.17
N LEU A 351 7.57 0.60 18.14
CA LEU A 351 7.98 1.97 17.89
C LEU A 351 6.81 2.92 17.60
N LEU A 352 5.67 2.40 17.12
CA LEU A 352 4.48 3.23 16.87
C LEU A 352 3.92 3.87 18.15
N ARG A 353 4.29 3.38 19.36
CA ARG A 353 3.97 4.02 20.64
C ARG A 353 4.50 5.45 20.79
N TYR A 354 5.47 5.84 19.96
CA TYR A 354 6.07 7.18 19.95
C TYR A 354 5.43 8.12 18.91
N GLU A 355 4.49 7.64 18.09
CA GLU A 355 3.69 8.52 17.25
C GLU A 355 2.56 9.15 18.07
N THR A 356 2.41 10.46 17.92
CA THR A 356 1.44 11.29 18.65
C THR A 356 0.54 12.09 17.71
N CYS A 357 0.77 11.98 16.40
CA CYS A 357 0.02 12.73 15.41
C CYS A 357 -1.42 12.21 15.28
N SER A 358 -2.38 12.98 15.80
CA SER A 358 -3.82 12.66 15.85
C SER A 358 -4.51 12.49 14.49
N THR A 359 -3.79 12.67 13.39
CA THR A 359 -4.27 12.45 12.02
C THR A 359 -3.93 11.06 11.46
N SER A 360 -3.10 10.27 12.15
CA SER A 360 -2.59 9.00 11.64
C SER A 360 -3.48 7.82 12.02
N SER A 361 -4.41 7.45 11.12
CA SER A 361 -5.29 6.28 11.27
C SER A 361 -4.57 4.93 11.27
N ILE A 362 -3.23 4.91 11.21
CA ILE A 362 -2.37 3.73 11.20
C ILE A 362 -2.31 3.03 12.57
N LEU A 363 -2.68 3.75 13.63
CA LEU A 363 -2.79 3.26 15.00
C LEU A 363 -4.19 2.69 15.32
N ASP A 364 -5.20 3.10 14.55
CA ASP A 364 -6.58 2.66 14.73
C ASP A 364 -6.83 1.36 13.94
N PRO A 365 -7.26 0.27 14.58
CA PRO A 365 -7.62 -0.95 13.88
C PRO A 365 -8.75 -0.72 12.86
N GLN A 366 -8.54 -1.22 11.65
CA GLN A 366 -9.46 -1.06 10.53
C GLN A 366 -10.31 -2.33 10.37
N LEU A 367 -11.64 -2.17 10.41
CA LEU A 367 -12.56 -3.27 10.16
C LEU A 367 -12.81 -3.42 8.65
N VAL A 368 -12.82 -4.68 8.20
CA VAL A 368 -13.08 -5.10 6.82
C VAL A 368 -14.15 -6.18 6.84
N ILE A 369 -15.21 -5.97 6.06
CA ILE A 369 -16.35 -6.88 5.91
C ILE A 369 -16.41 -7.32 4.45
N GLY A 370 -16.20 -8.61 4.23
CA GLY A 370 -16.16 -9.24 2.91
C GLY A 370 -17.44 -10.04 2.60
N MET A 371 -17.67 -10.29 1.31
CA MET A 371 -18.58 -11.31 0.78
C MET A 371 -17.85 -12.22 -0.22
N CYS A 372 -18.52 -13.25 -0.74
CA CYS A 372 -17.93 -14.16 -1.73
C CYS A 372 -17.37 -13.39 -2.94
N PHE A 373 -16.16 -13.72 -3.38
CA PHE A 373 -15.37 -13.05 -4.42
C PHE A 373 -14.91 -11.61 -4.13
N SER A 374 -15.31 -10.99 -3.02
CA SER A 374 -14.79 -9.67 -2.66
C SER A 374 -13.29 -9.78 -2.35
N SER A 375 -12.50 -8.82 -2.83
CA SER A 375 -11.03 -8.98 -2.88
C SER A 375 -10.28 -7.67 -2.62
N SER A 376 -8.98 -7.77 -2.29
CA SER A 376 -8.08 -6.61 -2.21
C SER A 376 -6.95 -6.74 -3.21
N PHE A 377 -6.66 -5.67 -3.93
CA PHE A 377 -5.54 -5.54 -4.85
C PHE A 377 -4.17 -5.81 -4.18
N TRP A 378 -3.17 -6.14 -5.01
CA TRP A 378 -1.77 -6.28 -4.62
C TRP A 378 -1.23 -4.98 -4.00
N LYS A 379 -1.04 -4.96 -2.68
CA LYS A 379 -0.55 -3.79 -1.93
C LYS A 379 0.64 -4.13 -1.04
N ILE A 380 1.37 -3.11 -0.61
CA ILE A 380 2.28 -3.19 0.54
C ILE A 380 1.68 -2.31 1.65
N GLU A 381 1.89 -2.71 2.91
CA GLU A 381 1.55 -1.89 4.07
C GLU A 381 2.33 -0.56 4.08
N GLU A 382 1.71 0.50 4.60
CA GLU A 382 2.37 1.81 4.63
C GLU A 382 3.66 1.77 5.46
N HIS A 383 4.70 2.49 5.00
CA HIS A 383 6.03 2.51 5.59
C HIS A 383 6.70 1.13 5.70
N HIS A 384 6.22 0.15 4.93
CA HIS A 384 6.62 -1.26 5.03
C HIS A 384 6.45 -1.82 6.47
N LEU A 385 5.44 -1.37 7.21
CA LEU A 385 5.16 -1.88 8.57
C LEU A 385 4.82 -3.37 8.57
N TYR A 386 4.91 -4.00 9.75
CA TYR A 386 4.18 -5.25 9.98
C TYR A 386 2.68 -4.97 9.97
N SER A 387 1.88 -5.99 9.64
CA SER A 387 0.43 -5.94 9.74
C SER A 387 -0.08 -7.25 10.30
N VAL A 388 -0.94 -7.17 11.29
CA VAL A 388 -1.62 -8.33 11.88
C VAL A 388 -3.12 -8.17 11.61
N CYS A 389 -3.71 -9.22 11.05
CA CYS A 389 -5.14 -9.28 10.75
C CYS A 389 -5.77 -10.45 11.51
N TYR A 390 -6.81 -10.15 12.29
CA TYR A 390 -7.62 -11.12 13.01
C TYR A 390 -8.98 -11.31 12.33
N MET A 391 -9.40 -12.55 12.12
CA MET A 391 -10.74 -12.85 11.61
C MET A 391 -11.69 -13.13 12.76
N HIS A 392 -12.65 -12.24 13.01
CA HIS A 392 -13.63 -12.38 14.09
C HIS A 392 -14.61 -13.53 13.81
N LEU A 393 -15.19 -13.57 12.61
CA LEU A 393 -16.28 -14.48 12.25
C LEU A 393 -16.48 -14.60 10.73
N GLY A 394 -17.21 -15.63 10.30
CA GLY A 394 -17.72 -15.81 8.94
C GLY A 394 -17.01 -16.89 8.12
N ALA A 395 -16.91 -16.68 6.80
CA ALA A 395 -16.22 -17.57 5.88
C ALA A 395 -14.71 -17.27 5.80
N PRO A 396 -13.87 -18.27 5.45
CA PRO A 396 -12.42 -18.07 5.30
C PRO A 396 -12.01 -16.99 4.28
N ARG A 397 -10.76 -16.55 4.39
CA ARG A 397 -10.09 -15.65 3.43
C ARG A 397 -8.84 -16.33 2.89
N VAL A 398 -8.70 -16.39 1.57
CA VAL A 398 -7.44 -16.75 0.91
C VAL A 398 -6.58 -15.50 0.78
N TRP A 399 -5.30 -15.64 1.09
CA TRP A 399 -4.27 -14.62 0.94
C TRP A 399 -3.23 -15.11 -0.06
N TYR A 400 -2.73 -14.20 -0.90
CA TYR A 400 -1.61 -14.44 -1.83
C TYR A 400 -0.50 -13.45 -1.52
N VAL A 401 0.75 -13.90 -1.40
CA VAL A 401 1.87 -13.05 -0.93
C VAL A 401 3.14 -13.27 -1.72
N ILE A 402 3.82 -12.17 -2.03
CA ILE A 402 5.14 -12.13 -2.66
C ILE A 402 6.14 -11.63 -1.60
N PRO A 403 7.20 -12.39 -1.29
CA PRO A 403 8.19 -12.00 -0.29
C PRO A 403 8.93 -10.69 -0.63
N HIS A 404 9.35 -9.96 0.40
CA HIS A 404 10.02 -8.65 0.28
C HIS A 404 11.27 -8.66 -0.63
N GLN A 405 11.88 -9.83 -0.82
CA GLN A 405 13.04 -10.14 -1.66
C GLN A 405 12.71 -9.97 -3.15
N HIS A 406 11.52 -10.39 -3.57
CA HIS A 406 11.06 -10.35 -4.97
C HIS A 406 10.31 -9.07 -5.34
N ARG A 407 10.05 -8.20 -4.35
CA ARG A 407 9.41 -6.88 -4.52
C ARG A 407 9.96 -6.06 -5.72
N PRO A 408 11.29 -5.94 -5.95
CA PRO A 408 11.80 -5.16 -7.10
C PRO A 408 11.37 -5.75 -8.45
N LYS A 409 11.41 -7.09 -8.57
CA LYS A 409 11.04 -7.82 -9.79
C LYS A 409 9.54 -7.72 -10.07
N PHE A 410 8.69 -7.75 -9.04
CA PHE A 410 7.26 -7.47 -9.19
C PHE A 410 7.02 -6.02 -9.66
N GLU A 411 7.70 -5.04 -9.07
CA GLU A 411 7.61 -3.65 -9.53
C GLU A 411 8.07 -3.46 -10.98
N GLU A 412 8.99 -4.30 -11.49
CA GLU A 412 9.41 -4.31 -12.89
C GLU A 412 8.37 -4.92 -13.82
N ILE A 413 7.73 -6.03 -13.45
CA ILE A 413 6.59 -6.61 -14.18
C ILE A 413 5.44 -5.59 -14.27
N VAL A 414 5.12 -4.90 -13.17
CA VAL A 414 4.07 -3.86 -13.14
C VAL A 414 4.42 -2.69 -14.06
N LYS A 415 5.68 -2.26 -14.14
CA LYS A 415 6.12 -1.22 -15.10
C LYS A 415 6.07 -1.71 -16.56
N LYS A 416 6.39 -2.98 -16.80
CA LYS A 416 6.36 -3.66 -18.12
C LYS A 416 4.93 -3.79 -18.65
N GLN A 417 3.99 -4.23 -17.81
CA GLN A 417 2.56 -4.37 -18.16
C GLN A 417 1.83 -3.01 -18.20
N PHE A 418 2.21 -2.07 -17.33
CA PHE A 418 1.56 -0.76 -17.19
C PHE A 418 2.59 0.38 -17.25
N PRO A 419 3.14 0.75 -18.42
CA PRO A 419 4.14 1.81 -18.53
C PRO A 419 3.69 3.19 -18.02
N GLU A 420 2.37 3.44 -17.93
CA GLU A 420 1.84 4.66 -17.31
C GLU A 420 2.10 4.75 -15.79
N SER A 421 2.33 3.62 -15.10
CA SER A 421 2.77 3.61 -13.69
C SER A 421 4.10 4.32 -13.47
N ILE A 422 4.97 4.36 -14.49
CA ILE A 422 6.26 5.09 -14.47
C ILE A 422 6.04 6.60 -14.29
N LYS A 423 4.93 7.15 -14.82
CA LYS A 423 4.54 8.56 -14.64
C LYS A 423 4.05 8.85 -13.21
N HIS A 424 3.62 7.82 -12.48
CA HIS A 424 3.05 7.92 -11.13
C HIS A 424 3.63 6.82 -10.21
N PRO A 425 4.92 6.87 -9.82
CA PRO A 425 5.61 5.75 -9.15
C PRO A 425 4.98 5.29 -7.83
N TRP A 426 4.25 6.17 -7.13
CA TRP A 426 3.47 5.81 -5.94
C TRP A 426 2.38 4.74 -6.21
N SER A 427 1.97 4.55 -7.47
CA SER A 427 1.05 3.48 -7.88
C SER A 427 1.64 2.07 -7.76
N LEU A 428 2.96 1.95 -7.58
CA LEU A 428 3.59 0.67 -7.26
C LEU A 428 3.27 0.21 -5.83
N LEU A 429 2.94 1.12 -4.90
CA LEU A 429 2.68 0.76 -3.49
C LEU A 429 1.29 0.14 -3.26
N ASN A 430 0.37 0.32 -4.22
CA ASN A 430 -0.95 -0.29 -4.27
C ASN A 430 -1.31 -0.48 -5.75
N VAL A 431 -1.07 -1.67 -6.28
CA VAL A 431 -1.21 -1.98 -7.70
C VAL A 431 -2.65 -2.39 -7.96
N ALA A 432 -3.46 -1.47 -8.51
CA ALA A 432 -4.91 -1.65 -8.65
C ALA A 432 -5.32 -2.60 -9.79
N THR A 433 -4.71 -3.78 -9.85
CA THR A 433 -5.11 -4.89 -10.70
C THR A 433 -4.77 -6.20 -10.00
N GLN A 434 -5.56 -7.24 -10.24
CA GLN A 434 -5.25 -8.59 -9.82
C GLN A 434 -4.39 -9.26 -10.90
N ILE A 435 -3.07 -9.22 -10.71
CA ILE A 435 -2.15 -10.03 -11.52
C ILE A 435 -2.26 -11.47 -11.02
N PRO A 436 -2.59 -12.45 -11.88
CA PRO A 436 -2.73 -13.84 -11.47
C PRO A 436 -1.41 -14.47 -10.96
N PRO A 437 -1.45 -15.32 -9.93
CA PRO A 437 -0.27 -16.03 -9.43
C PRO A 437 0.45 -16.88 -10.50
N SER A 438 -0.31 -17.44 -11.45
CA SER A 438 0.18 -18.12 -12.67
C SER A 438 1.19 -17.26 -13.44
N THR A 439 0.84 -16.00 -13.70
CA THR A 439 1.67 -15.03 -14.42
C THR A 439 2.95 -14.72 -13.64
N LEU A 440 2.84 -14.51 -12.33
CA LEU A 440 3.97 -14.20 -11.45
C LEU A 440 4.97 -15.35 -11.36
N ILE A 441 4.49 -16.58 -11.22
CA ILE A 441 5.33 -17.78 -11.21
C ILE A 441 6.01 -17.99 -12.57
N SER A 442 5.32 -17.74 -13.68
CA SER A 442 5.91 -17.85 -15.03
C SER A 442 7.05 -16.85 -15.29
N GLU A 443 6.98 -15.64 -14.72
CA GLU A 443 8.07 -14.66 -14.73
C GLU A 443 9.13 -14.96 -13.65
N GLY A 444 8.98 -16.02 -12.85
CA GLY A 444 9.91 -16.45 -11.80
C GLY A 444 9.85 -15.59 -10.53
N ILE A 445 8.63 -15.35 -10.02
CA ILE A 445 8.37 -14.81 -8.68
C ILE A 445 7.59 -15.86 -7.88
N PRO A 446 8.07 -16.32 -6.70
CA PRO A 446 7.31 -17.20 -5.84
C PRO A 446 6.10 -16.45 -5.26
N VAL A 447 4.95 -17.13 -5.23
CA VAL A 447 3.72 -16.63 -4.63
C VAL A 447 3.25 -17.65 -3.61
N TYR A 448 3.19 -17.24 -2.34
CA TYR A 448 2.72 -18.08 -1.24
C TYR A 448 1.23 -17.87 -0.99
N ARG A 449 0.52 -18.97 -0.73
CA ARG A 449 -0.91 -19.01 -0.42
C ARG A 449 -1.12 -19.18 1.08
N CYS A 450 -2.19 -18.62 1.62
CA CYS A 450 -2.55 -18.80 3.02
C CYS A 450 -4.07 -18.69 3.22
N VAL A 451 -4.70 -19.75 3.75
CA VAL A 451 -6.13 -19.75 4.09
C VAL A 451 -6.32 -19.39 5.56
N GLN A 452 -6.85 -18.19 5.85
CA GLN A 452 -7.22 -17.76 7.19
C GLN A 452 -8.64 -18.21 7.52
N TYR A 453 -8.82 -18.90 8.64
CA TYR A 453 -10.13 -19.27 9.18
C TYR A 453 -10.57 -18.30 10.29
N PRO A 454 -11.87 -18.28 10.66
CA PRO A 454 -12.35 -17.54 11.81
C PRO A 454 -11.61 -17.93 13.09
N LYS A 455 -11.36 -16.93 13.94
CA LYS A 455 -10.58 -17.01 15.19
C LYS A 455 -9.08 -17.25 15.01
N GLU A 456 -8.54 -17.05 13.80
CA GLU A 456 -7.10 -17.09 13.52
C GLU A 456 -6.52 -15.73 13.15
N PHE A 457 -5.22 -15.58 13.37
CA PHE A 457 -4.44 -14.41 12.95
C PHE A 457 -3.64 -14.72 11.67
N VAL A 458 -3.51 -13.70 10.82
CA VAL A 458 -2.51 -13.63 9.75
C VAL A 458 -1.54 -12.50 10.06
N LEU A 459 -0.25 -12.75 9.89
CA LEU A 459 0.83 -11.81 10.11
C LEU A 459 1.60 -11.59 8.80
N ILE A 460 1.75 -10.33 8.40
CA ILE A 460 2.39 -9.90 7.14
C ILE A 460 3.70 -9.19 7.47
N PHE A 461 4.77 -9.55 6.75
CA PHE A 461 6.13 -9.08 7.03
C PHE A 461 6.52 -7.84 6.18
N PRO A 462 7.33 -6.92 6.76
CA PRO A 462 7.78 -5.67 6.16
C PRO A 462 8.21 -5.72 4.69
N GLY A 463 7.43 -5.06 3.83
CA GLY A 463 7.76 -4.86 2.42
C GLY A 463 7.37 -6.03 1.50
N SER A 464 6.62 -7.01 2.00
CA SER A 464 5.98 -8.05 1.17
C SER A 464 4.76 -7.46 0.46
N TYR A 465 4.47 -7.90 -0.77
CA TYR A 465 3.20 -7.58 -1.45
C TYR A 465 2.16 -8.63 -1.10
N HIS A 466 0.91 -8.24 -0.92
CA HIS A 466 -0.20 -9.16 -0.65
C HIS A 466 -1.51 -8.79 -1.35
N SER A 467 -2.27 -9.82 -1.72
CA SER A 467 -3.64 -9.78 -2.24
C SER A 467 -4.55 -10.69 -1.40
N GLN A 468 -5.87 -10.49 -1.47
CA GLN A 468 -6.87 -11.19 -0.66
C GLN A 468 -8.11 -11.57 -1.48
N LEU A 469 -8.73 -12.70 -1.13
CA LEU A 469 -10.01 -13.20 -1.65
C LEU A 469 -10.88 -13.71 -0.49
N ASP A 470 -12.11 -13.21 -0.36
CA ASP A 470 -13.08 -13.64 0.65
C ASP A 470 -14.04 -14.74 0.12
N CYS A 471 -14.20 -15.83 0.88
CA CYS A 471 -14.94 -17.03 0.46
C CYS A 471 -16.44 -17.04 0.84
N GLY A 472 -16.98 -15.88 1.24
CA GLY A 472 -18.33 -15.71 1.75
C GLY A 472 -18.42 -14.48 2.64
N PHE A 473 -19.54 -14.31 3.36
CA PHE A 473 -19.64 -13.27 4.38
C PHE A 473 -18.58 -13.45 5.46
N ASN A 474 -17.75 -12.43 5.72
CA ASN A 474 -16.85 -12.43 6.88
C ASN A 474 -16.59 -11.04 7.46
N CYS A 475 -16.06 -11.03 8.69
CA CYS A 475 -15.67 -9.81 9.39
C CYS A 475 -14.28 -9.99 10.02
N SER A 476 -13.39 -9.04 9.72
CA SER A 476 -11.98 -9.10 10.10
C SER A 476 -11.47 -7.71 10.47
N GLU A 477 -10.54 -7.66 11.42
CA GLU A 477 -9.90 -6.43 11.91
C GLU A 477 -8.41 -6.51 11.59
N ALA A 478 -7.78 -5.39 11.21
CA ALA A 478 -6.34 -5.35 10.93
C ALA A 478 -5.69 -4.07 11.45
N VAL A 479 -4.44 -4.16 11.90
CA VAL A 479 -3.66 -3.02 12.39
C VAL A 479 -2.17 -3.17 12.08
N ASN A 480 -1.47 -2.04 11.95
CA ASN A 480 -0.02 -2.02 11.74
C ASN A 480 0.76 -1.87 13.05
N PHE A 481 1.98 -2.40 13.10
CA PHE A 481 2.90 -2.25 14.24
C PHE A 481 4.37 -2.28 13.81
N ALA A 482 5.27 -1.85 14.70
CA ALA A 482 6.68 -1.59 14.36
C ALA A 482 7.65 -2.08 15.44
N PRO A 483 7.94 -3.39 15.57
CA PRO A 483 9.05 -3.87 16.40
C PRO A 483 10.38 -3.28 15.92
N TYR A 484 11.42 -3.24 16.77
CA TYR A 484 12.72 -2.63 16.44
C TYR A 484 13.34 -3.14 15.13
N ASP A 485 13.07 -4.39 14.76
CA ASP A 485 13.58 -4.99 13.52
C ASP A 485 12.97 -4.43 12.23
N TRP A 486 11.88 -3.66 12.32
CA TRP A 486 11.32 -2.89 11.21
C TRP A 486 12.20 -1.69 10.80
N LEU A 487 13.05 -1.15 11.68
CA LEU A 487 13.80 0.10 11.41
C LEU A 487 14.49 0.16 10.03
N PRO A 488 15.21 -0.89 9.56
CA PRO A 488 15.79 -0.90 8.21
C PRO A 488 14.75 -0.81 7.08
N HIS A 489 13.58 -1.43 7.27
CA HIS A 489 12.47 -1.43 6.30
C HIS A 489 11.75 -0.07 6.26
N GLY A 490 11.60 0.58 7.43
CA GLY A 490 11.06 1.93 7.57
C GLY A 490 11.95 2.99 6.94
N GLN A 491 13.27 2.93 7.16
CA GLN A 491 14.25 3.79 6.50
C GLN A 491 14.15 3.66 4.97
N LEU A 492 14.08 2.43 4.44
CA LEU A 492 13.91 2.18 3.01
C LEU A 492 12.57 2.68 2.46
N ALA A 493 11.52 2.74 3.29
CA ALA A 493 10.23 3.28 2.89
C ALA A 493 10.27 4.81 2.73
N VAL A 494 10.77 5.55 3.74
CA VAL A 494 10.76 7.02 3.72
C VAL A 494 11.67 7.61 2.64
N GLU A 495 12.77 6.95 2.30
CA GLU A 495 13.59 7.37 1.15
C GLU A 495 12.84 7.18 -0.17
N ARG A 496 12.22 6.01 -0.40
CA ARG A 496 11.41 5.76 -1.61
C ARG A 496 10.18 6.66 -1.70
N TYR A 497 9.58 7.02 -0.58
CA TYR A 497 8.47 8.00 -0.55
C TYR A 497 8.97 9.39 -0.96
N SER A 498 10.22 9.76 -0.61
CA SER A 498 10.88 10.96 -1.12
C SER A 498 11.02 10.93 -2.65
N ASP A 499 11.54 9.84 -3.20
CA ASP A 499 11.70 9.67 -4.65
C ASP A 499 10.34 9.74 -5.37
N PHE A 500 9.31 9.10 -4.79
CA PHE A 500 7.95 9.07 -5.33
C PHE A 500 7.15 10.35 -5.08
N HIS A 501 7.71 11.32 -4.36
CA HIS A 501 7.04 12.56 -3.94
C HIS A 501 5.71 12.27 -3.21
N ARG A 502 5.71 11.31 -2.28
CA ARG A 502 4.56 10.85 -1.49
C ARG A 502 4.68 11.33 -0.04
N LYS A 503 3.60 11.91 0.50
CA LYS A 503 3.45 12.27 1.93
C LYS A 503 3.63 11.06 2.86
N THR A 504 4.07 11.32 4.09
CA THR A 504 4.38 10.28 5.07
C THR A 504 3.38 10.28 6.23
N SER A 505 2.76 9.14 6.53
CA SER A 505 1.76 8.97 7.61
C SER A 505 2.34 8.92 9.03
N ILE A 506 3.63 8.59 9.19
CA ILE A 506 4.38 8.59 10.47
C ILE A 506 5.75 9.27 10.27
N SER A 507 6.36 9.83 11.32
CA SER A 507 7.73 10.37 11.24
C SER A 507 8.76 9.31 11.64
N TYR A 508 9.49 8.75 10.67
CA TYR A 508 10.52 7.74 10.94
C TYR A 508 11.62 8.28 11.88
N ASP A 509 12.10 9.50 11.62
CA ASP A 509 13.15 10.12 12.45
C ASP A 509 12.66 10.34 13.89
N LYS A 510 11.39 10.71 14.11
CA LYS A 510 10.77 10.82 15.45
C LYS A 510 10.74 9.49 16.18
N LEU A 511 10.29 8.40 15.53
CA LEU A 511 10.23 7.09 16.19
C LEU A 511 11.63 6.58 16.56
N LEU A 512 12.61 6.76 15.65
CA LEU A 512 14.00 6.36 15.87
C LEU A 512 14.66 7.16 17.01
N LEU A 513 14.50 8.50 17.03
CA LEU A 513 15.11 9.36 18.05
C LEU A 513 14.46 9.19 19.43
N LYS A 514 13.13 9.02 19.51
CA LYS A 514 12.45 8.74 20.78
C LYS A 514 12.82 7.36 21.34
N ALA A 515 12.89 6.34 20.47
CA ALA A 515 13.37 5.02 20.86
C ALA A 515 14.83 5.05 21.37
N ALA A 516 15.72 5.76 20.68
CA ALA A 516 17.09 5.96 21.12
C ALA A 516 17.16 6.69 22.48
N GLY A 517 16.35 7.74 22.68
CA GLY A 517 16.27 8.48 23.93
C GLY A 517 15.85 7.62 25.13
N GLU A 518 14.76 6.85 25.02
CA GLU A 518 14.32 5.94 26.08
C GLU A 518 15.30 4.78 26.32
N ALA A 519 15.93 4.25 25.27
CA ALA A 519 16.98 3.24 25.39
C ALA A 519 18.19 3.74 26.18
N ILE A 520 18.70 4.94 25.84
CA ILE A 520 19.82 5.58 26.54
C ILE A 520 19.44 5.87 28.01
N LYS A 521 18.22 6.36 28.24
CA LYS A 521 17.69 6.60 29.59
C LYS A 521 17.67 5.32 30.43
N ALA A 522 17.10 4.23 29.92
CA ALA A 522 17.10 2.92 30.61
C ALA A 522 18.52 2.37 30.86
N LEU A 523 19.45 2.59 29.93
CA LEU A 523 20.86 2.23 30.13
C LEU A 523 21.53 3.07 31.23
N CYS A 524 21.18 4.35 31.37
CA CYS A 524 21.67 5.22 32.44
C CYS A 524 21.03 4.90 33.80
N GLU A 525 19.71 4.66 33.85
CA GLU A 525 18.99 4.26 35.08
C GLU A 525 19.59 2.96 35.66
N ARG A 526 19.83 1.96 34.81
CA ARG A 526 20.51 0.70 35.17
C ARG A 526 21.98 0.87 35.63
N LEU A 527 22.66 1.96 35.26
CA LEU A 527 24.06 2.22 35.64
C LEU A 527 24.21 3.12 36.87
N PHE A 528 23.24 3.99 37.15
CA PHE A 528 23.38 5.06 38.15
C PHE A 528 22.31 5.06 39.24
N VAL A 529 21.21 4.29 39.08
CA VAL A 529 20.07 4.26 40.02
C VAL A 529 19.89 2.88 40.65
N ASN A 530 20.49 1.83 40.08
CA ASN A 530 20.31 0.42 40.50
C ASN A 530 18.84 -0.05 40.52
N ASP A 531 17.99 0.52 39.66
CA ASP A 531 16.60 0.07 39.49
C ASP A 531 16.56 -1.28 38.73
N PRO A 532 16.00 -2.36 39.34
CA PRO A 532 15.86 -3.67 38.71
C PRO A 532 14.55 -3.82 37.91
N SER A 533 13.84 -2.73 37.63
CA SER A 533 12.71 -2.68 36.68
C SER A 533 13.09 -3.31 35.32
N ASP A 534 12.10 -3.73 34.53
CA ASP A 534 12.27 -4.67 33.41
C ASP A 534 12.91 -4.04 32.15
N HIS A 535 14.18 -3.66 32.30
CA HIS A 535 15.02 -3.03 31.28
C HIS A 535 15.70 -4.06 30.36
N LEU A 536 15.48 -5.38 30.55
CA LEU A 536 16.12 -6.44 29.75
C LEU A 536 15.76 -6.35 28.25
N GLN A 537 14.59 -5.79 27.90
CA GLN A 537 14.25 -5.54 26.51
C GLN A 537 15.29 -4.65 25.79
N TRP A 538 15.84 -3.63 26.47
CA TRP A 538 16.71 -2.64 25.83
C TRP A 538 18.11 -3.19 25.53
N THR A 539 18.65 -4.05 26.39
CA THR A 539 20.01 -4.61 26.20
C THR A 539 20.09 -5.49 24.94
N CYS A 540 19.00 -6.13 24.54
CA CYS A 540 18.90 -6.93 23.32
C CYS A 540 18.88 -6.11 22.01
N PHE A 541 18.52 -4.83 22.06
CA PHE A 541 18.48 -3.94 20.88
C PHE A 541 19.60 -2.90 20.82
N CYS A 542 20.37 -2.77 21.90
CA CYS A 542 21.54 -1.90 22.05
C CYS A 542 22.87 -2.67 21.89
N GLY A 543 23.99 -2.01 22.16
CA GLY A 543 25.34 -2.50 21.86
C GLY A 543 25.69 -2.34 20.37
N LYS A 544 26.96 -2.53 20.03
CA LYS A 544 27.51 -2.37 18.65
C LYS A 544 26.77 -3.18 17.59
N ASP A 545 26.24 -4.35 17.98
CA ASP A 545 25.49 -5.21 17.08
C ASP A 545 23.96 -5.04 17.13
N GLY A 546 23.46 -4.25 18.08
CA GLY A 546 22.04 -3.98 18.28
C GLY A 546 21.39 -3.24 17.12
N ILE A 547 20.14 -3.60 16.82
CA ILE A 547 19.40 -3.06 15.66
C ILE A 547 19.17 -1.54 15.81
N LEU A 548 18.87 -1.06 17.02
CA LEU A 548 18.61 0.36 17.29
C LEU A 548 19.88 1.20 17.11
N ALA A 549 21.02 0.72 17.63
CA ALA A 549 22.32 1.35 17.44
C ALA A 549 22.71 1.41 15.96
N LYS A 550 22.59 0.29 15.23
CA LYS A 550 22.85 0.21 13.78
C LYS A 550 21.95 1.15 12.97
N ALA A 551 20.66 1.22 13.28
CA ALA A 551 19.71 2.11 12.62
C ALA A 551 20.04 3.59 12.85
N LEU A 552 20.32 3.99 14.09
CA LEU A 552 20.72 5.38 14.40
C LEU A 552 22.05 5.73 13.72
N LYS A 553 23.06 4.86 13.83
CA LYS A 553 24.38 5.07 13.20
C LYS A 553 24.29 5.24 11.68
N ALA A 554 23.42 4.47 11.01
CA ALA A 554 23.14 4.64 9.59
C ALA A 554 22.45 5.98 9.28
N ARG A 555 21.44 6.38 10.09
CA ARG A 555 20.72 7.64 9.90
C ARG A 555 21.61 8.87 10.16
N VAL A 556 22.48 8.81 11.17
CA VAL A 556 23.46 9.87 11.50
C VAL A 556 24.52 10.00 10.41
N LYS A 557 25.05 8.89 9.87
CA LYS A 557 25.95 8.93 8.70
C LYS A 557 25.26 9.52 7.45
N SER A 558 23.97 9.21 7.25
CA SER A 558 23.18 9.83 6.19
C SER A 558 22.98 11.34 6.42
N GLU A 559 22.86 11.77 7.67
CA GLU A 559 22.76 13.19 8.06
C GLU A 559 24.07 13.94 7.81
N GLU A 560 25.21 13.38 8.26
CA GLU A 560 26.55 13.90 8.02
C GLU A 560 26.80 14.14 6.53
N VAL A 561 26.51 13.13 5.69
CA VAL A 561 26.69 13.22 4.23
C VAL A 561 25.75 14.27 3.62
N ARG A 562 24.52 14.44 4.13
CA ARG A 562 23.60 15.49 3.68
C ARG A 562 24.10 16.88 4.06
N GLN A 563 24.59 17.07 5.28
CA GLN A 563 25.09 18.35 5.77
C GLN A 563 26.42 18.76 5.12
N LYS A 564 27.28 17.80 4.74
CA LYS A 564 28.57 18.04 4.07
C LYS A 564 28.47 18.81 2.74
N TYR A 565 27.33 18.78 2.06
CA TYR A 565 27.09 19.50 0.79
C TYR A 565 26.31 20.81 0.96
N LEU A 566 26.08 21.26 2.21
CA LEU A 566 25.46 22.55 2.51
C LEU A 566 26.50 23.69 2.49
N CYS A 567 26.05 24.91 2.20
CA CYS A 567 26.91 26.09 2.26
C CYS A 567 27.28 26.42 3.72
N ILE A 568 28.56 26.69 3.98
CA ILE A 568 29.07 27.05 5.32
C ILE A 568 28.41 28.34 5.86
N THR A 569 27.91 29.21 4.98
CA THR A 569 27.22 30.47 5.34
C THR A 569 25.77 30.30 5.78
N LEU A 570 25.23 29.07 5.83
CA LEU A 570 23.89 28.81 6.37
C LEU A 570 23.87 29.14 7.86
N GLN A 571 22.89 29.95 8.29
CA GLN A 571 22.61 30.11 9.71
C GLN A 571 22.17 28.77 10.31
N LYS A 572 22.46 28.54 11.58
CA LYS A 572 22.16 27.29 12.30
C LYS A 572 21.29 27.60 13.51
N GLN A 573 20.15 26.93 13.63
CA GLN A 573 19.20 27.13 14.73
C GLN A 573 18.67 25.78 15.24
N VAL A 574 18.58 25.64 16.56
CA VAL A 574 17.95 24.47 17.18
C VAL A 574 16.44 24.52 16.97
N MET A 575 15.81 23.39 16.66
CA MET A 575 14.35 23.26 16.61
C MET A 575 13.75 23.33 18.03
N GLU A 576 12.73 24.16 18.22
CA GLU A 576 11.89 24.12 19.42
C GLU A 576 11.16 22.77 19.51
N ASP A 577 11.03 22.22 20.71
CA ASP A 577 10.57 20.83 20.85
C ASP A 577 9.13 20.62 20.38
N ASP A 578 8.25 21.59 20.64
CA ASP A 578 6.80 21.53 20.39
C ASP A 578 6.39 21.59 18.90
N VAL A 579 7.34 21.95 18.03
CA VAL A 579 7.12 22.26 16.60
C VAL A 579 6.44 21.15 15.80
N ASP A 580 6.68 19.89 16.14
CA ASP A 580 6.12 18.71 15.45
C ASP A 580 5.02 17.98 16.25
N ILE A 581 4.48 18.60 17.31
CA ILE A 581 3.43 17.98 18.15
C ILE A 581 2.08 17.99 17.44
N SER A 582 1.68 19.13 16.86
CA SER A 582 0.34 19.35 16.30
C SER A 582 0.26 19.21 14.78
N THR A 583 1.31 19.59 14.07
CA THR A 583 1.40 19.50 12.60
C THR A 583 2.78 19.03 12.18
N LYS A 584 2.85 18.28 11.08
CA LYS A 584 4.07 17.63 10.62
C LYS A 584 4.80 18.51 9.61
N ARG A 585 6.08 18.84 9.85
CA ARG A 585 6.91 19.55 8.87
C ARG A 585 7.33 18.60 7.74
N GLU A 586 6.95 18.94 6.51
CA GLU A 586 7.26 18.19 5.29
C GLU A 586 8.05 19.06 4.30
N CYS A 587 8.92 18.43 3.51
CA CYS A 587 9.60 19.12 2.40
C CYS A 587 8.60 19.53 1.30
N ILE A 588 8.56 20.81 0.94
CA ILE A 588 7.67 21.35 -0.13
C ILE A 588 7.87 20.74 -1.53
N VAL A 589 8.95 19.99 -1.75
CA VAL A 589 9.27 19.31 -3.02
C VAL A 589 8.84 17.84 -2.98
N CYS A 590 9.34 17.08 -2.01
CA CYS A 590 9.24 15.60 -2.00
C CYS A 590 8.45 15.02 -0.82
N PHE A 591 7.86 15.86 0.04
CA PHE A 591 7.09 15.48 1.23
C PHE A 591 7.82 14.57 2.24
N TYR A 592 9.14 14.51 2.17
CA TYR A 592 9.98 13.88 3.21
C TYR A 592 9.80 14.62 4.54
N ASP A 593 9.67 13.86 5.61
CA ASP A 593 9.50 14.33 6.99
C ASP A 593 10.74 15.09 7.51
N LEU A 594 10.54 16.21 8.19
CA LEU A 594 11.63 17.12 8.55
C LEU A 594 11.98 17.12 10.06
N HIS A 595 11.56 16.10 10.82
CA HIS A 595 11.67 16.10 12.29
C HIS A 595 13.11 16.21 12.85
N LEU A 596 14.11 15.70 12.14
CA LEU A 596 15.53 15.87 12.52
C LEU A 596 16.15 17.17 11.96
N SER A 597 15.79 17.54 10.73
CA SER A 597 16.52 18.53 9.93
C SER A 597 15.61 19.22 8.91
N ALA A 598 15.63 20.55 8.86
CA ALA A 598 14.91 21.34 7.86
C ALA A 598 15.74 22.56 7.41
N VAL A 599 15.59 23.02 6.17
CA VAL A 599 16.05 24.36 5.77
C VAL A 599 14.88 25.24 5.37
N GLY A 600 14.79 26.40 6.03
CA GLY A 600 13.83 27.47 5.77
C GLY A 600 14.54 28.79 5.44
N CYS A 601 13.76 29.83 5.14
CA CYS A 601 14.28 31.16 4.80
C CYS A 601 13.26 32.24 5.22
N SER A 602 13.74 33.40 5.66
CA SER A 602 12.89 34.52 6.10
C SER A 602 11.95 35.07 5.02
N CYS A 603 12.25 34.84 3.73
CA CYS A 603 11.34 35.18 2.63
C CYS A 603 10.08 34.30 2.56
N SER A 604 10.02 33.19 3.31
CA SER A 604 8.94 32.21 3.26
C SER A 604 8.88 31.38 4.56
N PRO A 605 8.37 31.93 5.67
CA PRO A 605 8.41 31.29 6.99
C PRO A 605 7.66 29.96 7.07
N ASP A 606 6.64 29.76 6.22
CA ASP A 606 5.82 28.54 6.18
C ASP A 606 6.40 27.45 5.25
N LYS A 607 7.56 27.69 4.62
CA LYS A 607 8.13 26.78 3.61
C LYS A 607 9.46 26.20 4.06
N TYR A 608 9.52 24.87 4.06
CA TYR A 608 10.68 24.10 4.50
C TYR A 608 11.11 23.07 3.44
N THR A 609 12.41 22.79 3.41
CA THR A 609 13.02 21.79 2.51
C THR A 609 13.85 20.79 3.30
N CYS A 610 13.90 19.54 2.84
CA CYS A 610 14.91 18.59 3.29
C CYS A 610 16.28 18.96 2.68
N LEU A 611 17.36 18.42 3.26
CA LEU A 611 18.73 18.81 2.88
C LEU A 611 19.10 18.50 1.41
N ARG A 612 18.38 17.58 0.75
CA ARG A 612 18.51 17.35 -0.71
C ARG A 612 17.98 18.50 -1.57
N HIS A 613 16.93 19.19 -1.10
CA HIS A 613 16.14 20.13 -1.90
C HIS A 613 16.32 21.60 -1.50
N VAL A 614 17.34 21.93 -0.71
CA VAL A 614 17.61 23.31 -0.26
C VAL A 614 17.72 24.30 -1.42
N LYS A 615 18.33 23.89 -2.54
CA LYS A 615 18.45 24.71 -3.75
C LYS A 615 17.09 25.10 -4.37
N LEU A 616 16.03 24.37 -4.06
CA LEU A 616 14.67 24.56 -4.58
C LEU A 616 13.74 25.34 -3.62
N LEU A 617 14.24 25.79 -2.46
CA LEU A 617 13.45 26.53 -1.47
C LEU A 617 13.05 27.93 -1.97
N CYS A 618 14.03 28.72 -2.40
CA CYS A 618 13.89 30.12 -2.79
C CYS A 618 15.12 30.60 -3.60
N SER A 619 15.05 31.80 -4.17
CA SER A 619 16.14 32.45 -4.91
C SER A 619 17.08 33.28 -4.02
N CYS A 620 16.81 33.43 -2.72
CA CYS A 620 17.62 34.24 -1.81
C CYS A 620 19.01 33.63 -1.57
N GLU A 621 19.99 34.44 -1.18
CA GLU A 621 21.34 33.97 -0.86
C GLU A 621 21.37 32.90 0.23
N TRP A 622 22.46 32.12 0.30
CA TRP A 622 22.69 31.12 1.35
C TRP A 622 22.82 31.74 2.76
N SER A 623 23.27 33.00 2.84
CA SER A 623 23.31 33.84 4.04
C SER A 623 21.94 34.08 4.67
N SER A 624 20.88 34.10 3.85
CA SER A 624 19.49 34.38 4.26
C SER A 624 18.71 33.11 4.63
N ARG A 625 19.34 31.94 4.56
CA ARG A 625 18.72 30.62 4.82
C ARG A 625 19.17 30.12 6.18
N CYS A 626 18.28 29.40 6.87
CA CYS A 626 18.57 28.80 8.17
C CYS A 626 18.38 27.28 8.12
N LEU A 627 19.41 26.54 8.55
CA LEU A 627 19.38 25.13 8.88
C LEU A 627 18.83 24.98 10.30
N PHE A 628 17.60 24.48 10.38
CA PHE A 628 16.98 24.00 11.60
C PHE A 628 17.39 22.54 11.83
N TYR A 629 17.75 22.19 13.07
CA TYR A 629 18.11 20.84 13.47
C TYR A 629 17.62 20.53 14.89
N ARG A 630 17.22 19.29 15.17
CA ARG A 630 16.76 18.87 16.50
C ARG A 630 17.89 18.41 17.43
N TYR A 631 18.95 17.85 16.85
CA TYR A 631 20.20 17.49 17.53
C TYR A 631 21.37 17.84 16.63
N ASP A 632 22.48 18.33 17.19
CA ASP A 632 23.70 18.57 16.43
C ASP A 632 24.47 17.26 16.17
N MET A 633 25.48 17.31 15.28
CA MET A 633 26.24 16.13 14.89
C MET A 633 27.07 15.50 16.04
N SER A 634 27.48 16.29 17.03
CA SER A 634 28.14 15.82 18.25
C SER A 634 27.15 15.11 19.16
N GLU A 635 25.97 15.70 19.41
CA GLU A 635 24.90 15.10 20.20
C GLU A 635 24.43 13.77 19.59
N LEU A 636 24.21 13.74 18.27
CA LEU A 636 23.87 12.52 17.53
C LEU A 636 24.97 11.46 17.61
N THR A 637 26.24 11.87 17.64
CA THR A 637 27.38 10.94 17.82
C THR A 637 27.39 10.38 19.24
N ILE A 638 27.16 11.22 20.26
CA ILE A 638 27.04 10.81 21.67
C ILE A 638 25.87 9.82 21.84
N MET A 639 24.73 10.04 21.18
CA MET A 639 23.61 9.07 21.19
C MET A 639 24.03 7.70 20.63
N VAL A 640 24.74 7.67 19.50
CA VAL A 640 25.25 6.42 18.91
C VAL A 640 26.25 5.74 19.85
N GLU A 641 27.22 6.48 20.39
CA GLU A 641 28.20 5.91 21.33
C GLU A 641 27.55 5.39 22.62
N ALA A 642 26.54 6.08 23.15
CA ALA A 642 25.79 5.66 24.32
C ALA A 642 25.00 4.37 24.06
N LEU A 643 24.32 4.27 22.91
CA LEU A 643 23.66 3.03 22.48
C LEU A 643 24.64 1.88 22.23
N GLU A 644 25.86 2.17 21.75
CA GLU A 644 26.93 1.16 21.61
C GLU A 644 27.54 0.73 22.96
N GLY A 645 27.14 1.35 24.07
CA GLY A 645 27.53 0.99 25.45
C GLY A 645 28.70 1.79 26.02
N LYS A 646 29.13 2.89 25.38
CA LYS A 646 30.26 3.70 25.85
C LYS A 646 29.87 4.49 27.11
N GLN A 647 30.39 4.07 28.27
CA GLN A 647 30.08 4.67 29.57
C GLN A 647 30.27 6.20 29.63
N SER A 648 31.29 6.75 28.97
CA SER A 648 31.50 8.20 28.93
C SER A 648 30.36 8.94 28.23
N ALA A 649 29.83 8.39 27.13
CA ALA A 649 28.71 8.98 26.39
C ALA A 649 27.39 8.86 27.19
N LEU A 650 27.19 7.74 27.90
CA LEU A 650 26.08 7.55 28.84
C LEU A 650 26.14 8.58 29.99
N TYR A 651 27.32 8.81 30.57
CA TYR A 651 27.54 9.84 31.60
C TYR A 651 27.23 11.26 31.07
N THR A 652 27.78 11.63 29.90
CA THR A 652 27.51 12.93 29.26
C THR A 652 26.01 13.13 29.03
N TRP A 653 25.32 12.15 28.45
CA TRP A 653 23.87 12.25 28.18
C TRP A 653 23.03 12.30 29.47
N ALA A 654 23.38 11.50 30.48
CA ALA A 654 22.72 11.52 31.79
C ALA A 654 22.82 12.89 32.48
N LYS A 655 24.00 13.51 32.42
CA LYS A 655 24.30 14.82 33.01
C LYS A 655 23.64 15.97 32.23
N GLU A 656 23.80 16.01 30.91
CA GLU A 656 23.46 17.18 30.09
C GLU A 656 22.01 17.18 29.58
N LYS A 657 21.44 15.99 29.31
CA LYS A 657 20.09 15.86 28.74
C LYS A 657 19.06 15.33 29.74
N LEU A 658 19.42 14.35 30.57
CA LEU A 658 18.49 13.77 31.57
C LEU A 658 18.52 14.50 32.92
N ARG A 659 19.54 15.33 33.18
CA ARG A 659 19.76 16.04 34.47
C ARG A 659 19.74 15.11 35.69
N LEU A 660 20.15 13.85 35.52
CA LEU A 660 20.21 12.89 36.62
C LEU A 660 21.27 13.34 37.64
N ILE A 661 20.94 13.27 38.94
CA ILE A 661 21.88 13.56 40.02
C ILE A 661 22.79 12.34 40.19
N LEU A 662 23.87 12.32 39.40
CA LEU A 662 24.87 11.27 39.41
C LEU A 662 25.63 11.32 40.75
N GLN A 663 25.34 10.38 41.66
CA GLN A 663 26.14 10.22 42.88
C GLN A 663 27.57 9.80 42.48
N PRO A 664 28.61 10.50 42.98
CA PRO A 664 29.98 10.11 42.68
C PRO A 664 30.35 8.86 43.46
N HIS A 665 30.39 7.71 42.79
CA HIS A 665 31.15 6.57 43.29
C HIS A 665 32.64 6.95 43.32
N LEU A 666 33.10 7.39 44.49
CA LEU A 666 34.53 7.47 44.78
C LEU A 666 35.11 6.05 44.70
N SER A 667 36.12 5.88 43.86
CA SER A 667 36.89 4.65 43.80
C SER A 667 37.78 4.54 45.04
N GLU A 668 37.34 3.77 46.04
CA GLU A 668 38.20 3.33 47.16
C GLU A 668 39.26 2.35 46.65
N ASP A 669 40.31 2.89 46.02
CA ASP A 669 41.48 2.11 45.57
C ASP A 669 42.81 2.84 45.85
N GLN A 670 42.82 3.61 46.95
CA GLN A 670 44.03 4.13 47.60
C GLN A 670 43.89 4.10 49.13
N ARG A 671 44.21 2.95 49.73
CA ARG A 671 44.65 2.89 51.14
C ARG A 671 46.00 2.18 51.17
N SER A 672 47.06 2.93 51.48
CA SER A 672 48.39 2.36 51.71
C SER A 672 48.42 1.52 52.99
N PRO A 673 49.19 0.42 53.04
CA PRO A 673 49.52 -0.26 54.28
C PRO A 673 50.55 0.55 55.09
N ASP A 674 50.67 0.18 56.38
CA ASP A 674 51.53 0.77 57.41
C ASP A 674 51.23 2.25 57.79
N SER A 675 51.47 2.69 59.04
CA SER A 675 52.23 2.05 60.12
C SER A 675 51.50 1.98 61.47
N ARG A 676 52.15 1.27 62.40
CA ARG A 676 51.99 1.23 63.86
C ARG A 676 52.08 2.66 64.46
N ASP A 677 51.66 2.94 65.70
CA ASP A 677 51.47 2.09 66.91
C ASP A 677 50.07 2.17 67.55
#